data_AF-A0A955P1E9-F1
#
_entry.id   AF-A0A955P1E9-F1
#
_cell.length_a   1.000
_cell.length_b   1.000
_cell.length_c   1.000
_cell.angle_alpha   90.00
_cell.angle_beta   90.00
_cell.angle_gamma   90.00
#
_symmetry.space_group_name_H-M   'P 1'
#
loop_
_entity.id
_entity.type
_entity.pdbx_description
1 polymer ?
#
loop_
_entity_poly.entity_id
_entity_poly.type
_entity_poly.pdbx_seq_one_letter_code
_entity_poly.pdbx_strand_id
1 'polypeptide(L)'
;MGCGDDTVVGQGVIGMPAENRLATLLLSIRREDLQYHFTLSEVLGDSEKVIAESLGGDCEEALSWAKTLSELIDPSSITPAPRARQKSFDTISRTFFKNSIPKKIAESIQQTTCEFLVFEVDPEAAKIPWELCHDEIDFLCFRFSTGRRFSTAIATKSRTRPQSSEHGSILLISDPTGNLPASCVEGEDLSQFFLHDLGAETTWLTNNVDRLTFSRWLTQFDLLHFSGHFETSLENDEGIGWRLSDGLFTERDLGESIDSEDSLPLLIFNNACQSACFDSVSEKADGQSLLSTILSSGCLHYIGSLSKIDDHWGREFARVFYRHILDGLAVGAALRLARIHVRAADENDPTSWAQYVLYGDPLKGIYGERANFIEARSLVFLENVSEDSILKNVSTVERVPIGNGKNCLLFHLPSEAVRRSLSFLQNGGGMDSNGHESRIAISSGEVSVERCEQSGRALAISGPPVETGESLLGMTGPKQLLATRPVMDDARANVRSEDAPAGSNIVWLDHGFYRHVNIEEPLAVCEIGLEGFSPLSPPEDSEEATRIISPDQEPVLGWRPALDHAIPTAQEWILKEKLGEGGFGEVWLAHHCETSSARVFKFCFKADRVRSLKREVTLFRILKDRLKKQDNIVQIYDVYFEASPFYISMEHVPGLDLGRWCQRYCGDERIDESVRLEIVAKVADSLQAAHDAGLIHRDVKPSNVLVEGTPDSPQDIRIKLTDFGIGQVQSTQLLMNVTALGFTETFSKTEMSSGSGSRLYMAPELLVGKQSSVRSDIYSLGVVLYQALLGNCDRPLTVDWEQEIEDPILLEDLRGCLAGEAGNRFRSAGEVAERLRRVPERREERARGDRRKAKEERRKRRFRAVSAIAVVALLVIGIMGVALFQINR
;
A
#
# COMPACT_ATOMS: atom_id res chain seq x y z
N MET A 1 67.14 9.69 -34.27
CA MET A 1 66.46 8.46 -34.74
C MET A 1 66.03 7.72 -33.47
N GLY A 2 64.79 7.32 -33.27
CA GLY A 2 63.54 7.47 -34.03
C GLY A 2 62.35 7.11 -33.13
N CYS A 3 61.12 7.44 -33.54
CA CYS A 3 59.91 7.39 -32.70
C CYS A 3 59.46 5.99 -32.26
N GLY A 4 58.55 5.97 -31.28
CA GLY A 4 57.69 4.86 -30.90
C GLY A 4 56.77 5.26 -29.74
N ASP A 5 55.65 5.91 -30.04
CA ASP A 5 54.60 6.23 -29.07
C ASP A 5 53.81 4.97 -28.67
N ASP A 6 53.41 4.88 -27.40
CA ASP A 6 52.18 4.22 -26.95
C ASP A 6 51.78 4.80 -25.59
N THR A 7 50.78 5.69 -25.58
CA THR A 7 50.23 6.29 -24.35
C THR A 7 48.94 5.58 -23.96
N VAL A 8 49.06 4.55 -23.12
CA VAL A 8 47.90 3.95 -22.44
C VAL A 8 47.45 4.88 -21.32
N VAL A 9 46.31 5.54 -21.51
CA VAL A 9 45.68 6.37 -20.46
C VAL A 9 44.99 5.44 -19.46
N GLY A 10 45.71 5.07 -18.41
CA GLY A 10 45.12 4.44 -17.22
C GLY A 10 44.40 5.49 -16.38
N GLN A 11 43.07 5.53 -16.42
CA GLN A 11 42.29 6.12 -15.34
C GLN A 11 42.13 5.05 -14.24
N GLY A 12 42.80 5.28 -13.11
CA GLY A 12 42.69 4.40 -11.96
C GLY A 12 41.28 4.49 -11.36
N VAL A 13 40.64 3.33 -11.19
CA VAL A 13 39.46 3.20 -10.34
C VAL A 13 39.90 3.51 -8.91
N ILE A 14 39.20 4.42 -8.24
CA ILE A 14 39.39 4.69 -6.81
C ILE A 14 39.03 3.39 -6.07
N GLY A 15 39.93 2.91 -5.22
CA GLY A 15 39.89 1.54 -4.68
C GLY A 15 38.53 1.16 -4.09
N MET A 16 37.96 0.08 -4.60
CA MET A 16 36.71 -0.48 -4.08
C MET A 16 36.97 -1.16 -2.72
N PRO A 17 36.06 -1.03 -1.73
CA PRO A 17 36.02 -1.95 -0.59
C PRO A 17 35.89 -3.38 -1.13
N ALA A 18 36.65 -4.34 -0.59
CA ALA A 18 36.75 -5.70 -1.17
C ALA A 18 35.51 -6.59 -0.89
N GLU A 19 34.38 -5.95 -0.65
CA GLU A 19 33.16 -6.49 -0.02
C GLU A 19 31.95 -6.41 -0.92
N ASN A 20 31.88 -5.34 -1.72
CA ASN A 20 30.74 -5.00 -2.54
C ASN A 20 30.71 -5.86 -3.81
N ARG A 21 30.22 -7.09 -3.65
CA ARG A 21 30.10 -8.06 -4.74
C ARG A 21 29.05 -7.62 -5.74
N LEU A 22 29.52 -7.16 -6.89
CA LEU A 22 28.73 -6.79 -8.04
C LEU A 22 28.69 -7.95 -9.03
N ALA A 23 27.48 -8.40 -9.38
CA ALA A 23 27.24 -9.20 -10.57
C ALA A 23 26.90 -8.27 -11.74
N THR A 24 27.53 -8.46 -12.89
CA THR A 24 27.19 -7.80 -14.14
C THR A 24 26.60 -8.82 -15.10
N LEU A 25 25.35 -8.59 -15.52
CA LEU A 25 24.73 -9.33 -16.60
C LEU A 25 24.80 -8.48 -17.88
N LEU A 26 25.78 -8.80 -18.74
CA LEU A 26 25.89 -8.24 -20.07
C LEU A 26 24.84 -8.86 -20.99
N LEU A 27 24.13 -7.99 -21.70
CA LEU A 27 23.00 -8.27 -22.59
C LEU A 27 23.27 -7.57 -23.92
N SER A 28 23.79 -8.32 -24.90
CA SER A 28 24.08 -7.80 -26.25
C SER A 28 23.32 -8.57 -27.32
N ILE A 29 22.62 -7.89 -28.22
CA ILE A 29 21.90 -8.51 -29.33
C ILE A 29 22.88 -8.95 -30.43
N ARG A 30 22.80 -10.22 -30.83
CA ARG A 30 23.48 -10.72 -32.02
C ARG A 30 22.65 -10.37 -33.26
N ARG A 31 23.10 -9.37 -34.03
CA ARG A 31 22.39 -8.80 -35.19
C ARG A 31 22.11 -9.78 -36.34
N GLU A 32 22.70 -10.97 -36.35
CA GLU A 32 22.51 -11.97 -37.40
C GLU A 32 21.20 -12.76 -37.26
N ASP A 33 20.70 -12.92 -36.04
CA ASP A 33 19.56 -13.78 -35.70
C ASP A 33 18.65 -13.23 -34.58
N LEU A 34 18.88 -12.00 -34.12
CA LEU A 34 18.08 -11.31 -33.10
C LEU A 34 17.95 -12.11 -31.78
N GLN A 35 19.00 -12.85 -31.42
CA GLN A 35 19.11 -13.50 -30.11
C GLN A 35 19.97 -12.67 -29.16
N TYR A 36 19.65 -12.71 -27.87
CA TYR A 36 20.53 -12.16 -26.85
C TYR A 36 21.72 -13.08 -26.60
N HIS A 37 22.89 -12.45 -26.46
CA HIS A 37 24.05 -13.05 -25.85
C HIS A 37 24.13 -12.57 -24.40
N PHE A 38 23.99 -13.51 -23.48
CA PHE A 38 24.04 -13.29 -22.04
C PHE A 38 25.42 -13.69 -21.50
N THR A 39 26.12 -12.75 -20.87
CA THR A 39 27.35 -13.03 -20.11
C THR A 39 27.18 -12.51 -18.69
N LEU A 40 27.19 -13.41 -17.71
CA LEU A 40 27.17 -13.09 -16.29
C LEU A 40 28.61 -13.14 -15.74
N SER A 41 29.12 -12.00 -15.28
CA SER A 41 30.37 -11.87 -14.55
C SER A 41 30.14 -11.45 -13.10
N GLU A 42 31.08 -11.82 -12.22
CA GLU A 42 31.18 -11.27 -10.87
C GLU A 42 32.50 -10.51 -10.72
N VAL A 43 32.45 -9.36 -10.05
CA VAL A 43 33.63 -8.59 -9.64
C VAL A 43 33.99 -8.99 -8.21
N LEU A 44 35.21 -9.53 -8.04
CA LEU A 44 35.79 -9.92 -6.76
C LEU A 44 37.12 -9.17 -6.59
N GLY A 45 37.08 -8.05 -5.85
CA GLY A 45 38.19 -7.10 -5.77
C GLY A 45 38.51 -6.52 -7.16
N ASP A 46 39.79 -6.42 -7.49
CA ASP A 46 40.26 -5.89 -8.78
C ASP A 46 40.07 -6.85 -9.98
N SER A 47 39.40 -8.00 -9.79
CA SER A 47 39.27 -9.04 -10.82
C SER A 47 37.81 -9.34 -11.17
N GLU A 48 37.48 -9.14 -12.45
CA GLU A 48 36.21 -9.57 -13.03
C GLU A 48 36.34 -11.02 -13.56
N LYS A 49 35.36 -11.86 -13.24
CA LYS A 49 35.32 -13.26 -13.67
C LYS A 49 33.97 -13.61 -14.29
N VAL A 50 33.97 -14.03 -15.55
CA VAL A 50 32.80 -14.64 -16.18
C VAL A 50 32.45 -15.96 -15.49
N ILE A 51 31.22 -16.07 -15.00
CA ILE A 51 30.67 -17.26 -14.33
C ILE A 51 29.83 -18.07 -15.30
N ALA A 52 28.99 -17.40 -16.09
CA ALA A 52 28.14 -18.05 -17.07
C ALA A 52 28.03 -17.22 -18.35
N GLU A 53 27.88 -17.94 -19.45
CA GLU A 53 27.74 -17.36 -20.78
C GLU A 53 26.82 -18.28 -21.60
N SER A 54 25.86 -17.70 -22.31
CA SER A 54 24.90 -18.44 -23.15
C SER A 54 24.28 -17.53 -24.21
N LEU A 55 24.04 -18.10 -25.38
CA LEU A 55 23.07 -17.56 -26.35
C LEU A 55 21.66 -18.05 -25.99
N GLY A 56 20.65 -17.26 -26.32
CA GLY A 56 19.22 -17.58 -26.20
C GLY A 56 18.39 -16.33 -25.93
N GLY A 57 17.08 -16.49 -25.72
CA GLY A 57 16.17 -15.35 -25.57
C GLY A 57 15.88 -14.66 -26.89
N ASP A 58 14.60 -14.66 -27.29
CA ASP A 58 14.11 -13.97 -28.48
C ASP A 58 13.83 -12.49 -28.15
N CYS A 59 14.33 -11.57 -28.97
CA CYS A 59 14.15 -10.13 -28.75
C CYS A 59 12.69 -9.67 -28.88
N GLU A 60 11.94 -10.22 -29.85
CA GLU A 60 10.53 -9.86 -30.05
C GLU A 60 9.66 -10.42 -28.92
N GLU A 61 9.94 -11.66 -28.47
CA GLU A 61 9.26 -12.24 -27.31
C GLU A 61 9.52 -11.42 -26.04
N ALA A 62 10.78 -11.04 -25.76
CA ALA A 62 11.13 -10.26 -24.58
C ALA A 62 10.52 -8.85 -24.58
N LEU A 63 10.44 -8.19 -25.74
CA LEU A 63 9.72 -6.91 -25.89
C LEU A 63 8.20 -7.07 -25.71
N SER A 64 7.62 -8.19 -26.14
CA SER A 64 6.21 -8.52 -25.90
C SER A 64 5.91 -8.70 -24.41
N TRP A 65 6.81 -9.38 -23.67
CA TRP A 65 6.73 -9.49 -22.22
C TRP A 65 6.88 -8.13 -21.52
N ALA A 66 7.85 -7.30 -21.94
CA ALA A 66 8.06 -5.96 -21.41
C ALA A 66 6.80 -5.08 -21.53
N LYS A 67 6.14 -5.11 -22.70
CA LYS A 67 4.87 -4.41 -22.92
C LYS A 67 3.76 -4.93 -22.00
N THR A 68 3.62 -6.24 -21.88
CA THR A 68 2.62 -6.89 -21.02
C THR A 68 2.81 -6.51 -19.55
N LEU A 69 4.06 -6.41 -19.08
CA LEU A 69 4.37 -5.95 -17.73
C LEU A 69 4.03 -4.47 -17.52
N SER A 70 4.35 -3.60 -18.48
CA SER A 70 3.98 -2.16 -18.44
C SER A 70 2.44 -1.96 -18.38
N GLU A 71 1.67 -2.72 -19.15
CA GLU A 71 0.20 -2.73 -19.13
C GLU A 71 -0.39 -3.26 -17.81
N LEU A 72 0.34 -4.08 -17.05
CA LEU A 72 -0.09 -4.62 -15.76
C LEU A 72 0.25 -3.71 -14.58
N ILE A 73 1.28 -2.88 -14.69
CA ILE A 73 1.64 -1.89 -13.65
C ILE A 73 1.01 -0.52 -13.92
N ASP A 74 0.38 -0.29 -15.07
CA ASP A 74 -0.35 0.95 -15.35
C ASP A 74 -1.62 1.04 -14.47
N PRO A 75 -1.72 2.01 -13.55
CA PRO A 75 -2.91 2.18 -12.71
C PRO A 75 -4.17 2.48 -13.54
N SER A 76 -4.03 3.02 -14.76
CA SER A 76 -5.13 3.32 -15.68
C SER A 76 -5.55 2.16 -16.59
N SER A 77 -4.87 1.01 -16.52
CA SER A 77 -5.20 -0.19 -17.31
C SER A 77 -6.56 -0.81 -16.91
N ILE A 78 -7.39 -1.08 -17.91
CA ILE A 78 -8.82 -1.43 -17.77
C ILE A 78 -9.06 -2.82 -17.14
N THR A 79 -8.02 -3.68 -17.06
CA THR A 79 -8.11 -5.04 -16.48
C THR A 79 -6.78 -5.51 -15.90
N PRO A 80 -6.76 -6.39 -14.87
CA PRO A 80 -7.86 -6.89 -14.04
C PRO A 80 -7.86 -6.23 -12.64
N ALA A 81 -8.80 -6.62 -11.77
CA ALA A 81 -8.85 -6.14 -10.37
C ALA A 81 -7.55 -6.47 -9.59
N PRO A 82 -7.12 -5.66 -8.61
CA PRO A 82 -5.73 -5.67 -8.12
C PRO A 82 -5.17 -7.02 -7.63
N ARG A 83 -5.91 -7.80 -6.81
CA ARG A 83 -5.47 -9.15 -6.42
C ARG A 83 -5.27 -10.11 -7.62
N ALA A 84 -6.02 -9.92 -8.70
CA ALA A 84 -5.84 -10.66 -9.94
C ALA A 84 -4.73 -10.07 -10.84
N ARG A 85 -4.54 -8.74 -10.81
CA ARG A 85 -3.41 -8.03 -11.43
C ARG A 85 -2.09 -8.56 -10.88
N GLN A 86 -1.95 -8.61 -9.55
CA GLN A 86 -0.77 -9.20 -8.89
C GLN A 86 -0.53 -10.65 -9.30
N LYS A 87 -1.56 -11.52 -9.24
CA LYS A 87 -1.40 -12.93 -9.59
C LYS A 87 -0.98 -13.11 -11.06
N SER A 88 -1.51 -12.30 -11.96
CA SER A 88 -1.08 -12.26 -13.37
C SER A 88 0.35 -11.77 -13.49
N PHE A 89 0.72 -10.69 -12.79
CA PHE A 89 2.06 -10.11 -12.77
C PHE A 89 3.11 -11.13 -12.28
N ASP A 90 2.89 -11.77 -11.12
CA ASP A 90 3.76 -12.84 -10.59
C ASP A 90 3.94 -13.98 -11.62
N THR A 91 2.84 -14.42 -12.24
CA THR A 91 2.84 -15.53 -13.21
C THR A 91 3.59 -15.14 -14.49
N ILE A 92 3.40 -13.91 -14.96
CA ILE A 92 4.02 -13.39 -16.19
C ILE A 92 5.50 -13.11 -15.95
N SER A 93 5.90 -12.52 -14.83
CA SER A 93 7.31 -12.30 -14.48
C SER A 93 8.11 -13.60 -14.31
N ARG A 94 7.50 -14.68 -13.80
CA ARG A 94 8.12 -16.03 -13.77
C ARG A 94 8.24 -16.63 -15.17
N THR A 95 7.17 -16.51 -15.97
CA THR A 95 7.15 -17.04 -17.36
C THR A 95 8.17 -16.32 -18.24
N PHE A 96 8.25 -14.99 -18.12
CA PHE A 96 9.21 -14.14 -18.82
C PHE A 96 10.66 -14.50 -18.47
N PHE A 97 11.01 -14.60 -17.18
CA PHE A 97 12.35 -15.04 -16.76
C PHE A 97 12.71 -16.40 -17.36
N LYS A 98 11.80 -17.37 -17.27
CA LYS A 98 11.99 -18.75 -17.72
C LYS A 98 12.16 -18.89 -19.24
N ASN A 99 11.47 -18.07 -20.03
CA ASN A 99 11.53 -18.11 -21.49
C ASN A 99 12.69 -17.27 -22.05
N SER A 100 12.88 -16.06 -21.52
CA SER A 100 13.84 -15.11 -22.09
C SER A 100 15.26 -15.26 -21.55
N ILE A 101 15.47 -15.81 -20.35
CA ILE A 101 16.82 -16.01 -19.78
C ILE A 101 17.25 -17.49 -19.94
N PRO A 102 18.38 -17.79 -20.61
CA PRO A 102 18.86 -19.16 -20.79
C PRO A 102 19.10 -19.86 -19.45
N LYS A 103 18.69 -21.14 -19.35
CA LYS A 103 18.75 -21.93 -18.11
C LYS A 103 20.08 -21.85 -17.36
N LYS A 104 21.22 -21.89 -18.05
CA LYS A 104 22.58 -21.79 -17.47
C LYS A 104 22.82 -20.43 -16.78
N ILE A 105 22.27 -19.36 -17.34
CA ILE A 105 22.34 -18.00 -16.78
C ILE A 105 21.40 -17.91 -15.58
N ALA A 106 20.16 -18.38 -15.73
CA ALA A 106 19.17 -18.42 -14.66
C ALA A 106 19.67 -19.18 -13.41
N GLU A 107 20.25 -20.38 -13.58
CA GLU A 107 20.84 -21.16 -12.49
C GLU A 107 22.00 -20.41 -11.81
N SER A 108 22.78 -19.63 -12.56
CA SER A 108 23.88 -18.81 -12.00
C SER A 108 23.38 -17.58 -11.26
N ILE A 109 22.31 -16.92 -11.75
CA ILE A 109 21.64 -15.81 -11.05
C ILE A 109 20.98 -16.31 -9.75
N GLN A 110 20.44 -17.53 -9.72
CA GLN A 110 19.91 -18.15 -8.51
C GLN A 110 21.01 -18.49 -7.49
N GLN A 111 22.23 -18.82 -7.95
CA GLN A 111 23.35 -19.26 -7.11
C GLN A 111 24.30 -18.13 -6.66
N THR A 112 24.29 -16.96 -7.31
CA THR A 112 25.17 -15.84 -6.91
C THR A 112 24.88 -15.35 -5.49
N THR A 113 25.93 -14.85 -4.84
CA THR A 113 25.89 -14.19 -3.52
C THR A 113 26.13 -12.69 -3.60
N CYS A 114 26.14 -12.12 -4.81
CA CYS A 114 26.22 -10.68 -5.02
C CYS A 114 24.97 -9.99 -4.49
N GLU A 115 25.14 -8.81 -3.89
CA GLU A 115 24.02 -7.98 -3.43
C GLU A 115 23.54 -7.03 -4.54
N PHE A 116 24.43 -6.71 -5.49
CA PHE A 116 24.18 -5.78 -6.58
C PHE A 116 24.15 -6.54 -7.92
N LEU A 117 23.19 -6.17 -8.78
CA LEU A 117 23.06 -6.73 -10.13
C LEU A 117 22.94 -5.59 -11.15
N VAL A 118 23.99 -5.41 -11.95
CA VAL A 118 23.98 -4.47 -13.08
C VAL A 118 23.56 -5.20 -14.35
N PHE A 119 22.59 -4.63 -15.05
CA PHE A 119 22.27 -5.01 -16.42
C PHE A 119 23.07 -4.11 -17.37
N GLU A 120 24.09 -4.66 -18.03
CA GLU A 120 24.83 -3.94 -19.06
C GLU A 120 24.16 -4.22 -20.42
N VAL A 121 23.41 -3.25 -20.92
CA VAL A 121 22.41 -3.39 -21.98
C VAL A 121 22.78 -2.57 -23.21
N ASP A 122 22.48 -3.09 -24.40
CA ASP A 122 22.33 -2.23 -25.59
C ASP A 122 21.00 -1.44 -25.56
N PRO A 123 20.79 -0.43 -26.42
CA PRO A 123 19.59 0.42 -26.38
C PRO A 123 18.25 -0.29 -26.57
N GLU A 124 18.22 -1.46 -27.22
CA GLU A 124 16.98 -2.24 -27.38
C GLU A 124 16.73 -3.12 -26.15
N ALA A 125 17.78 -3.78 -25.63
CA ALA A 125 17.72 -4.47 -24.33
C ALA A 125 17.37 -3.52 -23.17
N ALA A 126 17.72 -2.23 -23.28
CA ALA A 126 17.44 -1.20 -22.29
C ALA A 126 15.95 -0.79 -22.19
N LYS A 127 15.08 -1.27 -23.08
CA LYS A 127 13.61 -1.10 -23.00
C LYS A 127 12.95 -2.14 -22.10
N ILE A 128 13.64 -3.25 -21.81
CA ILE A 128 13.07 -4.42 -21.15
C ILE A 128 13.30 -4.33 -19.62
N PRO A 129 12.27 -4.53 -18.79
CA PRO A 129 12.37 -4.46 -17.34
C PRO A 129 12.90 -5.77 -16.74
N TRP A 130 14.18 -6.07 -17.00
CA TRP A 130 14.87 -7.26 -16.50
C TRP A 130 14.80 -7.38 -14.97
N GLU A 131 14.83 -6.26 -14.25
CA GLU A 131 14.72 -6.22 -12.79
C GLU A 131 13.33 -6.66 -12.26
N LEU A 132 12.30 -6.68 -13.10
CA LEU A 132 10.95 -7.18 -12.80
C LEU A 132 10.76 -8.66 -13.19
N CYS A 133 11.80 -9.35 -13.65
CA CYS A 133 11.80 -10.81 -13.76
C CYS A 133 11.68 -11.46 -12.37
N HIS A 134 11.00 -12.60 -12.29
CA HIS A 134 10.92 -13.40 -11.07
C HIS A 134 11.57 -14.76 -11.27
N ASP A 135 12.61 -15.05 -10.50
CA ASP A 135 13.52 -16.19 -10.72
C ASP A 135 13.12 -17.48 -10.00
N GLU A 136 11.82 -17.66 -9.80
CA GLU A 136 11.20 -18.61 -8.86
C GLU A 136 11.43 -18.34 -7.35
N ILE A 137 12.51 -17.64 -6.94
CA ILE A 137 12.80 -17.29 -5.54
C ILE A 137 12.07 -15.99 -5.16
N ASP A 138 12.36 -14.88 -5.83
CA ASP A 138 11.63 -13.59 -5.73
C ASP A 138 11.84 -12.77 -7.03
N PHE A 139 11.37 -11.53 -7.10
CA PHE A 139 11.76 -10.63 -8.18
C PHE A 139 13.24 -10.23 -8.07
N LEU A 140 13.91 -10.03 -9.21
CA LEU A 140 15.34 -9.68 -9.23
C LEU A 140 15.63 -8.37 -8.47
N CYS A 141 14.75 -7.36 -8.54
CA CYS A 141 14.87 -6.13 -7.74
C CYS A 141 14.59 -6.28 -6.23
N PHE A 142 14.05 -7.42 -5.76
CA PHE A 142 13.97 -7.76 -4.33
C PHE A 142 15.12 -8.65 -3.88
N ARG A 143 15.68 -9.48 -4.77
CA ARG A 143 16.92 -10.22 -4.51
C ARG A 143 18.15 -9.31 -4.51
N PHE A 144 18.22 -8.36 -5.44
CA PHE A 144 19.40 -7.54 -5.73
C PHE A 144 19.10 -6.05 -5.76
N SER A 145 20.09 -5.24 -5.40
CA SER A 145 20.15 -3.81 -5.69
C SER A 145 20.47 -3.61 -7.18
N THR A 146 19.44 -3.37 -8.00
CA THR A 146 19.54 -3.39 -9.47
C THR A 146 19.79 -2.02 -10.11
N GLY A 147 20.54 -1.99 -11.22
CA GLY A 147 20.68 -0.81 -12.09
C GLY A 147 21.06 -1.17 -13.53
N ARG A 148 20.88 -0.25 -14.47
CA ARG A 148 21.19 -0.44 -15.91
C ARG A 148 22.36 0.43 -16.38
N ARG A 149 23.26 -0.11 -17.18
CA ARG A 149 24.36 0.61 -17.85
C ARG A 149 24.35 0.33 -19.35
N PHE A 150 24.74 1.30 -20.18
CA PHE A 150 24.82 1.09 -21.63
C PHE A 150 26.15 0.45 -22.03
N SER A 151 26.10 -0.62 -22.82
CA SER A 151 27.26 -1.44 -23.24
C SER A 151 28.20 -0.74 -24.23
N THR A 152 27.66 0.12 -25.09
CA THR A 152 28.48 1.10 -25.82
C THR A 152 28.92 2.19 -24.85
N ALA A 153 30.23 2.33 -24.65
CA ALA A 153 30.81 3.39 -23.85
C ALA A 153 30.45 4.78 -24.41
N ILE A 154 29.32 5.33 -23.94
CA ILE A 154 28.98 6.73 -24.08
C ILE A 154 30.12 7.49 -23.41
N ALA A 155 30.87 8.26 -24.19
CA ALA A 155 32.04 8.99 -23.72
C ALA A 155 31.61 10.05 -22.69
N THR A 156 31.61 9.64 -21.42
CA THR A 156 31.22 10.47 -20.30
C THR A 156 32.26 11.56 -20.15
N LYS A 157 31.83 12.82 -20.23
CA LYS A 157 32.71 13.94 -19.83
C LYS A 157 33.01 13.74 -18.35
N SER A 158 34.26 13.41 -18.01
CA SER A 158 34.69 13.28 -16.62
C SER A 158 34.61 14.65 -15.94
N ARG A 159 33.45 14.91 -15.34
CA ARG A 159 33.07 16.14 -14.65
C ARG A 159 32.78 15.75 -13.22
N THR A 160 33.58 16.26 -12.29
CA THR A 160 33.39 16.05 -10.86
C THR A 160 32.64 17.26 -10.31
N ARG A 161 31.40 17.05 -9.86
CA ARG A 161 30.63 18.06 -9.15
C ARG A 161 31.17 18.17 -7.71
N PRO A 162 31.68 19.33 -7.26
CA PRO A 162 32.02 19.51 -5.85
C PRO A 162 30.73 19.54 -5.02
N GLN A 163 30.68 18.76 -3.95
CA GLN A 163 29.51 18.69 -3.06
C GLN A 163 29.16 20.08 -2.50
N SER A 164 27.91 20.50 -2.70
CA SER A 164 27.48 21.87 -2.37
C SER A 164 27.30 22.13 -0.87
N SER A 165 26.84 21.12 -0.11
CA SER A 165 26.63 21.20 1.34
C SER A 165 26.74 19.82 2.00
N GLU A 166 26.88 19.78 3.33
CA GLU A 166 26.96 18.55 4.13
C GLU A 166 25.68 17.67 4.03
N HIS A 167 24.55 18.25 3.66
CA HIS A 167 23.25 17.57 3.47
C HIS A 167 22.79 17.57 2.00
N GLY A 168 23.65 17.99 1.06
CA GLY A 168 23.30 18.15 -0.35
C GLY A 168 22.36 19.32 -0.65
N SER A 169 22.22 19.61 -1.94
CA SER A 169 21.23 20.56 -2.46
C SER A 169 20.26 19.88 -3.43
N ILE A 170 18.97 20.14 -3.26
CA ILE A 170 17.87 19.54 -4.03
C ILE A 170 17.11 20.61 -4.81
N LEU A 171 17.06 20.45 -6.12
CA LEU A 171 16.11 21.15 -6.98
C LEU A 171 14.84 20.30 -7.08
N LEU A 172 13.73 20.84 -6.61
CA LEU A 172 12.42 20.22 -6.72
C LEU A 172 11.60 20.99 -7.75
N ILE A 173 11.10 20.31 -8.77
CA ILE A 173 10.25 20.88 -9.81
C ILE A 173 8.95 20.10 -9.83
N SER A 174 7.83 20.76 -9.57
CA SER A 174 6.51 20.13 -9.59
C SER A 174 5.48 21.01 -10.27
N ASP A 175 4.62 20.42 -11.09
CA ASP A 175 3.64 21.14 -11.93
C ASP A 175 4.23 22.39 -12.62
N PRO A 176 5.26 22.24 -13.48
CA PRO A 176 5.90 23.37 -14.16
C PRO A 176 4.94 24.13 -15.09
N THR A 177 3.87 23.48 -15.54
CA THR A 177 2.85 24.02 -16.45
C THR A 177 1.62 24.61 -15.76
N GLY A 178 1.39 24.31 -14.46
CA GLY A 178 0.24 24.79 -13.70
C GLY A 178 -1.07 24.06 -14.04
N ASN A 179 -0.99 22.79 -14.45
CA ASN A 179 -2.13 21.95 -14.86
C ASN A 179 -2.18 20.57 -14.19
N LEU A 180 -1.30 20.29 -13.21
CA LEU A 180 -1.19 19.03 -12.46
C LEU A 180 -1.27 19.26 -10.94
N PRO A 181 -2.47 19.50 -10.37
CA PRO A 181 -2.62 19.78 -8.94
C PRO A 181 -2.03 18.71 -8.02
N ALA A 182 -2.07 17.43 -8.40
CA ALA A 182 -1.49 16.34 -7.62
C ALA A 182 0.05 16.42 -7.52
N SER A 183 0.72 16.82 -8.62
CA SER A 183 2.16 17.10 -8.64
C SER A 183 2.51 18.27 -7.72
N CYS A 184 1.68 19.31 -7.68
CA CYS A 184 1.88 20.43 -6.75
C CYS A 184 1.81 19.99 -5.27
N VAL A 185 0.90 19.09 -4.91
CA VAL A 185 0.81 18.51 -3.54
C VAL A 185 2.03 17.63 -3.23
N GLU A 186 2.50 16.80 -4.18
CA GLU A 186 3.76 16.07 -4.02
C GLU A 186 4.94 17.01 -3.78
N GLY A 187 5.01 18.11 -4.53
CA GLY A 187 6.04 19.14 -4.37
C GLY A 187 6.01 19.81 -3.00
N GLU A 188 4.83 20.16 -2.49
CA GLU A 188 4.69 20.75 -1.15
C GLU A 188 5.15 19.75 -0.07
N ASP A 189 4.68 18.51 -0.11
CA ASP A 189 5.05 17.46 0.85
C ASP A 189 6.55 17.14 0.83
N LEU A 190 7.16 16.97 -0.36
CA LEU A 190 8.60 16.71 -0.49
C LEU A 190 9.44 17.91 -0.07
N SER A 191 9.03 19.15 -0.39
CA SER A 191 9.72 20.35 0.06
C SER A 191 9.71 20.48 1.59
N GLN A 192 8.59 20.16 2.25
CA GLN A 192 8.49 20.16 3.70
C GLN A 192 9.35 19.04 4.31
N PHE A 193 9.31 17.84 3.71
CA PHE A 193 10.10 16.67 4.14
C PHE A 193 11.61 16.94 4.09
N PHE A 194 12.13 17.46 2.97
CA PHE A 194 13.56 17.76 2.85
C PHE A 194 14.01 18.83 3.84
N LEU A 195 13.21 19.87 4.06
CA LEU A 195 13.54 20.97 4.98
C LEU A 195 13.44 20.59 6.46
N HIS A 196 12.39 19.86 6.86
CA HIS A 196 12.08 19.59 8.27
C HIS A 196 12.59 18.26 8.78
N ASP A 197 12.51 17.19 7.99
CA ASP A 197 12.85 15.83 8.43
C ASP A 197 14.32 15.49 8.11
N LEU A 198 14.88 16.00 7.00
CA LEU A 198 16.23 15.67 6.53
C LEU A 198 17.26 16.82 6.59
N GLY A 199 16.81 18.07 6.76
CA GLY A 199 17.68 19.25 6.84
C GLY A 199 18.42 19.61 5.55
N ALA A 200 17.94 19.14 4.39
CA ALA A 200 18.58 19.36 3.09
C ALA A 200 18.20 20.70 2.46
N GLU A 201 19.16 21.37 1.82
CA GLU A 201 18.89 22.64 1.14
C GLU A 201 18.01 22.40 -0.09
N THR A 202 16.78 22.92 -0.08
CA THR A 202 15.79 22.66 -1.11
C THR A 202 15.32 23.95 -1.77
N THR A 203 15.37 24.00 -3.11
CA THR A 203 14.63 25.00 -3.88
C THR A 203 13.49 24.32 -4.61
N TRP A 204 12.27 24.75 -4.32
CA TRP A 204 11.06 24.31 -5.01
C TRP A 204 10.65 25.32 -6.08
N LEU A 205 10.55 24.86 -7.33
CA LEU A 205 9.98 25.59 -8.46
C LEU A 205 8.66 24.93 -8.87
N THR A 206 7.61 25.73 -9.00
CA THR A 206 6.28 25.30 -9.43
C THR A 206 5.56 26.45 -10.12
N ASN A 207 4.59 26.13 -11.00
CA ASN A 207 3.77 27.07 -11.77
C ASN A 207 4.56 28.01 -12.70
N ASN A 208 4.38 27.84 -14.01
CA ASN A 208 4.99 28.68 -15.05
C ASN A 208 6.53 28.68 -15.02
N VAL A 209 7.12 27.48 -14.92
CA VAL A 209 8.58 27.27 -15.05
C VAL A 209 8.92 27.18 -16.54
N ASP A 210 9.67 28.16 -17.05
CA ASP A 210 10.14 28.20 -18.45
C ASP A 210 11.50 27.50 -18.63
N ARG A 211 11.85 27.18 -19.89
CA ARG A 211 13.13 26.54 -20.25
C ARG A 211 14.34 27.30 -19.75
N LEU A 212 14.36 28.63 -19.88
CA LEU A 212 15.50 29.45 -19.44
C LEU A 212 15.73 29.36 -17.93
N THR A 213 14.65 29.32 -17.16
CA THR A 213 14.67 29.10 -15.71
C THR A 213 15.15 27.68 -15.43
N PHE A 214 14.53 26.67 -16.05
CA PHE A 214 14.91 25.28 -15.88
C PHE A 214 16.42 25.04 -16.12
N SER A 215 16.95 25.48 -17.27
CA SER A 215 18.37 25.42 -17.62
C SER A 215 19.27 26.03 -16.54
N ARG A 216 18.92 27.22 -16.05
CA ARG A 216 19.71 27.96 -15.06
C ARG A 216 19.76 27.26 -13.72
N TRP A 217 18.67 26.65 -13.27
CA TRP A 217 18.61 25.98 -11.97
C TRP A 217 19.19 24.55 -12.06
N LEU A 218 19.04 23.86 -13.19
CA LEU A 218 19.47 22.47 -13.39
C LEU A 218 20.96 22.24 -13.04
N THR A 219 21.86 23.16 -13.39
CA THR A 219 23.30 23.01 -13.12
C THR A 219 23.71 23.37 -11.68
N GLN A 220 22.82 24.00 -10.89
CA GLN A 220 23.15 24.53 -9.56
C GLN A 220 22.96 23.52 -8.40
N PHE A 221 22.22 22.43 -8.60
CA PHE A 221 21.84 21.50 -7.51
C PHE A 221 22.45 20.10 -7.67
N ASP A 222 22.75 19.45 -6.54
CA ASP A 222 23.32 18.09 -6.52
C ASP A 222 22.29 17.03 -6.91
N LEU A 223 21.01 17.26 -6.60
CA LEU A 223 19.88 16.39 -6.89
C LEU A 223 18.78 17.16 -7.64
N LEU A 224 18.10 16.48 -8.57
CA LEU A 224 16.84 16.94 -9.17
C LEU A 224 15.73 15.95 -8.85
N HIS A 225 14.61 16.44 -8.34
CA HIS A 225 13.32 15.77 -8.40
C HIS A 225 12.42 16.51 -9.40
N PHE A 226 11.93 15.81 -10.42
CA PHE A 226 10.98 16.36 -11.39
C PHE A 226 9.67 15.58 -11.32
N SER A 227 8.56 16.27 -11.04
CA SER A 227 7.19 15.75 -11.10
C SER A 227 6.41 16.59 -12.11
N GLY A 228 5.82 15.96 -13.12
CA GLY A 228 5.19 16.66 -14.23
C GLY A 228 4.98 15.82 -15.48
N HIS A 229 4.77 16.49 -16.62
CA HIS A 229 4.58 15.86 -17.92
C HIS A 229 5.93 15.59 -18.62
N PHE A 230 6.06 14.39 -19.19
CA PHE A 230 7.15 13.99 -20.09
C PHE A 230 6.51 13.49 -21.37
N GLU A 231 6.78 14.16 -22.49
CA GLU A 231 5.96 14.07 -23.71
C GLU A 231 6.81 13.96 -24.98
N THR A 232 6.22 13.41 -26.04
CA THR A 232 6.77 13.36 -27.40
C THR A 232 6.16 14.45 -28.27
N SER A 233 6.98 15.27 -28.97
CA SER A 233 6.47 16.34 -29.83
C SER A 233 5.94 15.79 -31.16
N LEU A 234 4.62 15.71 -31.29
CA LEU A 234 3.93 15.20 -32.50
C LEU A 234 3.87 16.20 -33.66
N GLU A 235 3.97 17.50 -33.40
CA GLU A 235 3.72 18.54 -34.41
C GLU A 235 4.99 19.04 -35.12
N ASN A 236 6.15 19.01 -34.44
CA ASN A 236 7.37 19.72 -34.87
C ASN A 236 8.65 18.86 -34.98
N ASP A 237 8.63 17.57 -34.67
CA ASP A 237 9.85 16.70 -34.71
C ASP A 237 10.99 17.24 -33.78
N GLU A 238 10.56 17.83 -32.65
CA GLU A 238 11.43 18.45 -31.63
C GLU A 238 12.08 17.43 -30.69
N GLY A 239 11.54 16.22 -30.58
CA GLY A 239 12.06 15.12 -29.75
C GLY A 239 11.12 14.72 -28.61
N ILE A 240 11.73 14.18 -27.54
CA ILE A 240 11.06 13.69 -26.33
C ILE A 240 11.68 14.43 -25.14
N GLY A 241 10.87 14.94 -24.21
CA GLY A 241 11.41 15.76 -23.13
C GLY A 241 10.44 16.19 -22.03
N TRP A 242 10.92 17.04 -21.15
CA TRP A 242 10.14 17.63 -20.06
C TRP A 242 9.24 18.74 -20.59
N ARG A 243 7.95 18.69 -20.28
CA ARG A 243 7.02 19.77 -20.66
C ARG A 243 7.11 20.91 -19.65
N LEU A 244 7.50 22.09 -20.13
CA LEU A 244 7.61 23.33 -19.39
C LEU A 244 6.57 24.35 -19.89
N SER A 245 6.52 25.54 -19.27
CA SER A 245 5.45 26.51 -19.55
C SER A 245 5.55 27.18 -20.92
N ASP A 246 6.75 27.25 -21.50
CA ASP A 246 7.02 27.85 -22.82
C ASP A 246 7.26 26.81 -23.94
N GLY A 247 7.32 25.52 -23.63
CA GLY A 247 7.59 24.47 -24.62
C GLY A 247 8.03 23.13 -24.04
N LEU A 248 8.54 22.26 -24.90
CA LEU A 248 9.21 21.02 -24.52
C LEU A 248 10.71 21.30 -24.34
N PHE A 249 11.32 20.79 -23.28
CA PHE A 249 12.78 20.83 -23.05
C PHE A 249 13.38 19.47 -23.46
N THR A 250 14.20 19.46 -24.51
CA THR A 250 14.70 18.22 -25.14
C THR A 250 16.23 18.08 -25.08
N GLU A 251 16.79 17.09 -25.79
CA GLU A 251 18.23 16.88 -25.88
C GLU A 251 18.99 18.12 -26.41
N ARG A 252 18.32 18.94 -27.22
CA ARG A 252 18.90 20.15 -27.83
C ARG A 252 18.97 21.29 -26.82
N ASP A 253 17.88 21.56 -26.10
CA ASP A 253 17.88 22.57 -25.04
C ASP A 253 18.92 22.20 -23.98
N LEU A 254 19.05 20.91 -23.62
CA LEU A 254 20.07 20.41 -22.70
C LEU A 254 21.49 20.65 -23.23
N GLY A 255 21.74 20.34 -24.51
CA GLY A 255 23.04 20.55 -25.17
C GLY A 255 23.43 22.02 -25.33
N GLU A 256 22.46 22.91 -25.52
CA GLU A 256 22.66 24.37 -25.59
C GLU A 256 22.80 25.01 -24.20
N SER A 257 22.25 24.39 -23.15
CA SER A 257 22.20 24.94 -21.79
C SER A 257 23.39 24.60 -20.90
N ILE A 258 24.18 23.58 -21.24
CA ILE A 258 25.31 23.12 -20.43
C ILE A 258 26.62 23.60 -21.05
N ASP A 259 27.24 24.62 -20.45
CA ASP A 259 28.55 25.11 -20.86
C ASP A 259 29.66 24.04 -20.68
N SER A 260 30.86 24.31 -21.20
CA SER A 260 31.99 23.37 -21.08
C SER A 260 32.40 23.08 -19.64
N GLU A 261 32.10 23.98 -18.69
CA GLU A 261 32.47 23.89 -17.28
C GLU A 261 31.32 23.41 -16.37
N ASP A 262 30.06 23.50 -16.81
CA ASP A 262 28.90 23.12 -16.00
C ASP A 262 28.76 21.60 -15.82
N SER A 263 28.22 21.21 -14.67
CA SER A 263 27.87 19.82 -14.35
C SER A 263 26.38 19.68 -14.05
N LEU A 264 25.80 18.56 -14.48
CA LEU A 264 24.44 18.17 -14.13
C LEU A 264 24.31 17.79 -12.65
N PRO A 265 23.07 17.62 -12.14
CA PRO A 265 22.84 16.92 -10.89
C PRO A 265 23.48 15.53 -10.93
N LEU A 266 23.96 15.04 -9.78
CA LEU A 266 24.52 13.71 -9.64
C LEU A 266 23.44 12.63 -9.81
N LEU A 267 22.22 12.93 -9.37
CA LEU A 267 21.04 12.10 -9.54
C LEU A 267 19.83 12.92 -9.97
N ILE A 268 19.18 12.46 -11.03
CA ILE A 268 17.88 12.94 -11.50
C ILE A 268 16.81 11.88 -11.21
N PHE A 269 15.83 12.22 -10.39
CA PHE A 269 14.62 11.43 -10.20
C PHE A 269 13.49 12.06 -11.03
N ASN A 270 13.17 11.43 -12.15
CA ASN A 270 12.15 11.90 -13.09
C ASN A 270 10.82 11.20 -12.82
N ASN A 271 10.06 11.71 -11.83
CA ASN A 271 8.72 11.26 -11.46
C ASN A 271 7.62 11.70 -12.45
N ALA A 272 7.93 11.67 -13.75
CA ALA A 272 6.98 11.84 -14.84
C ALA A 272 6.62 10.47 -15.44
N CYS A 273 5.42 10.35 -16.00
CA CYS A 273 4.93 9.10 -16.59
C CYS A 273 5.79 8.64 -17.77
N GLN A 274 6.09 7.35 -17.86
CA GLN A 274 6.89 6.73 -18.94
C GLN A 274 8.30 7.34 -19.14
N SER A 275 8.84 8.02 -18.13
CA SER A 275 10.15 8.70 -18.22
C SER A 275 11.37 7.76 -18.31
N ALA A 276 11.18 6.44 -18.14
CA ALA A 276 12.18 5.41 -18.44
C ALA A 276 11.98 4.73 -19.82
N CYS A 277 10.90 5.03 -20.55
CA CYS A 277 10.68 4.46 -21.88
C CYS A 277 11.67 5.04 -22.88
N PHE A 278 12.64 4.21 -23.28
CA PHE A 278 13.62 4.54 -24.32
C PHE A 278 12.95 4.45 -25.70
N ASP A 279 12.13 5.43 -26.04
CA ASP A 279 11.50 5.46 -27.36
C ASP A 279 12.52 5.75 -28.47
N SER A 280 12.20 5.27 -29.68
CA SER A 280 13.17 5.04 -30.75
C SER A 280 14.12 6.21 -31.03
N VAL A 281 15.41 5.90 -31.07
CA VAL A 281 16.45 6.71 -31.75
C VAL A 281 15.88 7.18 -33.09
N SER A 282 15.68 8.48 -33.26
CA SER A 282 15.24 9.02 -34.56
C SER A 282 16.25 8.59 -35.64
N GLU A 283 15.80 8.29 -36.85
CA GLU A 283 16.66 7.84 -37.97
C GLU A 283 17.64 8.92 -38.50
N LYS A 284 17.96 9.93 -37.68
CA LYS A 284 18.93 11.00 -37.95
C LYS A 284 20.32 10.60 -37.45
N ALA A 285 21.33 10.91 -38.26
CA ALA A 285 22.68 10.35 -38.17
C ALA A 285 23.47 10.59 -36.86
N ASP A 286 23.03 11.50 -35.98
CA ASP A 286 23.70 11.82 -34.70
C ASP A 286 22.99 11.23 -33.45
N GLY A 287 21.78 10.67 -33.60
CA GLY A 287 21.20 9.58 -32.78
C GLY A 287 21.33 9.54 -31.25
N GLN A 288 21.27 10.65 -30.50
CA GLN A 288 21.20 10.62 -29.01
C GLN A 288 19.78 10.90 -28.48
N SER A 289 19.34 10.13 -27.48
CA SER A 289 18.13 10.40 -26.69
C SER A 289 18.45 11.25 -25.46
N LEU A 290 17.47 12.00 -24.93
CA LEU A 290 17.65 12.85 -23.75
C LEU A 290 18.30 12.11 -22.56
N LEU A 291 17.90 10.87 -22.28
CA LEU A 291 18.53 10.02 -21.26
C LEU A 291 20.02 9.76 -21.55
N SER A 292 20.37 9.42 -22.80
CA SER A 292 21.76 9.22 -23.18
C SER A 292 22.60 10.51 -23.08
N THR A 293 21.99 11.68 -23.35
CA THR A 293 22.63 12.99 -23.23
C THR A 293 22.80 13.42 -21.77
N ILE A 294 21.85 13.11 -20.89
CA ILE A 294 21.95 13.30 -19.43
C ILE A 294 23.14 12.52 -18.87
N LEU A 295 23.23 11.22 -19.20
CA LEU A 295 24.32 10.36 -18.72
C LEU A 295 25.66 10.74 -19.35
N SER A 296 25.73 11.09 -20.65
CA SER A 296 26.97 11.54 -21.30
C SER A 296 27.53 12.84 -20.72
N SER A 297 26.64 13.72 -20.25
CA SER A 297 26.97 15.05 -19.71
C SER A 297 27.44 15.03 -18.25
N GLY A 298 27.45 13.86 -17.60
CA GLY A 298 28.05 13.64 -16.28
C GLY A 298 27.06 13.38 -15.14
N CYS A 299 25.78 13.20 -15.41
CA CYS A 299 24.82 12.70 -14.41
C CYS A 299 25.17 11.25 -14.06
N LEU A 300 25.36 10.93 -12.78
CA LEU A 300 25.76 9.58 -12.35
C LEU A 300 24.59 8.59 -12.38
N HIS A 301 23.39 9.07 -12.01
CA HIS A 301 22.20 8.25 -11.88
C HIS A 301 20.96 8.96 -12.44
N TYR A 302 20.13 8.22 -13.16
CA TYR A 302 18.82 8.67 -13.60
C TYR A 302 17.78 7.62 -13.20
N ILE A 303 16.72 8.06 -12.52
CA ILE A 303 15.57 7.23 -12.19
C ILE A 303 14.38 7.72 -12.99
N GLY A 304 13.70 6.82 -13.68
CA GLY A 304 12.47 7.11 -14.42
C GLY A 304 11.41 6.04 -14.23
N SER A 305 10.19 6.28 -14.72
CA SER A 305 9.05 5.37 -14.59
C SER A 305 8.76 4.59 -15.88
N LEU A 306 8.28 3.35 -15.73
CA LEU A 306 7.88 2.45 -16.83
C LEU A 306 6.46 2.69 -17.34
N SER A 307 5.64 3.43 -16.59
CA SER A 307 4.21 3.58 -16.84
C SER A 307 3.67 4.85 -16.18
N LYS A 308 2.34 4.98 -16.10
CA LYS A 308 1.69 6.00 -15.29
C LYS A 308 1.90 5.70 -13.79
N ILE A 309 2.10 6.75 -13.01
CA ILE A 309 2.42 6.67 -11.58
C ILE A 309 1.15 7.00 -10.77
N ASP A 310 0.98 6.34 -9.63
CA ASP A 310 -0.05 6.70 -8.65
C ASP A 310 0.43 7.87 -7.76
N ASP A 311 -0.43 8.88 -7.58
CA ASP A 311 -0.09 10.14 -6.89
C ASP A 311 0.23 9.99 -5.39
N HIS A 312 -0.22 8.90 -4.75
CA HIS A 312 0.11 8.58 -3.38
C HIS A 312 1.40 7.75 -3.31
N TRP A 313 1.46 6.66 -4.07
CA TRP A 313 2.59 5.73 -4.00
C TRP A 313 3.88 6.27 -4.60
N GLY A 314 3.82 7.11 -5.64
CA GLY A 314 5.02 7.76 -6.18
C GLY A 314 5.70 8.69 -5.17
N ARG A 315 4.89 9.47 -4.44
CA ARG A 315 5.34 10.37 -3.37
C ARG A 315 5.92 9.61 -2.18
N GLU A 316 5.25 8.55 -1.74
CA GLU A 316 5.75 7.69 -0.66
C GLU A 316 7.05 6.97 -1.04
N PHE A 317 7.13 6.46 -2.27
CA PHE A 317 8.35 5.88 -2.83
C PHE A 317 9.50 6.89 -2.83
N ALA A 318 9.28 8.10 -3.35
CA ALA A 318 10.27 9.17 -3.38
C ALA A 318 10.74 9.56 -1.96
N ARG A 319 9.82 9.69 -1.01
CA ARG A 319 10.13 10.02 0.40
C ARG A 319 11.07 9.01 1.05
N VAL A 320 10.76 7.71 0.93
CA VAL A 320 11.60 6.63 1.48
C VAL A 320 12.95 6.55 0.75
N PHE A 321 12.93 6.69 -0.57
CA PHE A 321 14.14 6.70 -1.39
C PHE A 321 15.11 7.83 -0.98
N TYR A 322 14.63 9.08 -0.88
CA TYR A 322 15.51 10.22 -0.56
C TYR A 322 16.06 10.18 0.86
N ARG A 323 15.33 9.64 1.84
CA ARG A 323 15.86 9.39 3.19
C ARG A 323 17.16 8.59 3.09
N HIS A 324 17.10 7.43 2.45
CA HIS A 324 18.26 6.55 2.31
C HIS A 324 19.39 7.14 1.44
N ILE A 325 19.07 7.94 0.41
CA ILE A 325 20.09 8.66 -0.38
C ILE A 325 20.86 9.68 0.49
N LEU A 326 20.17 10.41 1.36
CA LEU A 326 20.76 11.45 2.21
C LEU A 326 21.46 10.87 3.45
N ASP A 327 21.04 9.68 3.89
CA ASP A 327 21.77 8.84 4.84
C ASP A 327 23.10 8.29 4.26
N GLY A 328 23.29 8.35 2.93
CA GLY A 328 24.52 7.95 2.24
C GLY A 328 24.51 6.53 1.66
N LEU A 329 23.36 5.88 1.53
CA LEU A 329 23.27 4.55 0.91
C LEU A 329 23.53 4.62 -0.60
N ALA A 330 24.04 3.51 -1.14
CA ALA A 330 24.16 3.29 -2.58
C ALA A 330 22.77 3.38 -3.27
N VAL A 331 22.71 4.00 -4.45
CA VAL A 331 21.42 4.35 -5.10
C VAL A 331 20.54 3.12 -5.37
N GLY A 332 21.14 1.98 -5.73
CA GLY A 332 20.41 0.73 -5.93
C GLY A 332 19.81 0.14 -4.64
N ALA A 333 20.49 0.32 -3.51
CA ALA A 333 20.00 -0.13 -2.20
C ALA A 333 18.85 0.75 -1.71
N ALA A 334 18.98 2.08 -1.82
CA ALA A 334 17.90 3.03 -1.53
C ALA A 334 16.64 2.75 -2.37
N LEU A 335 16.82 2.46 -3.68
CA LEU A 335 15.71 2.08 -4.57
C LEU A 335 15.04 0.77 -4.13
N ARG A 336 15.83 -0.27 -3.78
CA ARG A 336 15.32 -1.56 -3.30
C ARG A 336 14.52 -1.41 -2.00
N LEU A 337 14.99 -0.62 -1.05
CA LEU A 337 14.27 -0.36 0.21
C LEU A 337 12.95 0.38 -0.04
N ALA A 338 12.92 1.37 -0.93
CA ALA A 338 11.67 2.04 -1.33
C ALA A 338 10.65 1.07 -1.97
N ARG A 339 11.11 0.12 -2.81
CA ARG A 339 10.23 -0.96 -3.33
C ARG A 339 9.67 -1.85 -2.23
N ILE A 340 10.50 -2.26 -1.26
CA ILE A 340 10.07 -3.12 -0.14
C ILE A 340 9.02 -2.40 0.71
N HIS A 341 9.23 -1.12 1.00
CA HIS A 341 8.27 -0.29 1.72
C HIS A 341 6.91 -0.23 1.01
N VAL A 342 6.88 0.16 -0.28
CA VAL A 342 5.62 0.27 -1.04
C VAL A 342 4.94 -1.10 -1.20
N ARG A 343 5.69 -2.19 -1.43
CA ARG A 343 5.13 -3.56 -1.48
C ARG A 343 4.48 -3.99 -0.17
N ALA A 344 4.98 -3.53 0.98
CA ALA A 344 4.42 -3.84 2.30
C ALA A 344 3.25 -2.93 2.69
N ALA A 345 3.24 -1.68 2.21
CA ALA A 345 2.22 -0.69 2.54
C ALA A 345 0.98 -0.75 1.62
N ASP A 346 1.14 -1.13 0.35
CA ASP A 346 0.03 -1.16 -0.61
C ASP A 346 -0.81 -2.45 -0.52
N GLU A 347 -1.72 -2.46 0.46
CA GLU A 347 -2.73 -3.52 0.60
C GLU A 347 -3.72 -3.60 -0.59
N ASN A 348 -3.80 -2.55 -1.42
CA ASN A 348 -4.86 -2.38 -2.40
C ASN A 348 -4.41 -2.71 -3.83
N ASP A 349 -3.22 -2.29 -4.27
CA ASP A 349 -2.63 -2.68 -5.56
C ASP A 349 -1.13 -3.00 -5.48
N PRO A 350 -0.77 -4.22 -5.06
CA PRO A 350 0.61 -4.56 -4.70
C PRO A 350 1.59 -4.66 -5.87
N THR A 351 1.33 -4.01 -7.01
CA THR A 351 2.29 -3.73 -8.11
C THR A 351 2.88 -2.31 -8.06
N SER A 352 2.39 -1.40 -7.22
CA SER A 352 2.84 0.02 -7.17
C SER A 352 4.35 0.20 -6.95
N TRP A 353 5.03 -0.76 -6.32
CA TRP A 353 6.50 -0.76 -6.15
C TRP A 353 7.28 -0.96 -7.46
N ALA A 354 6.64 -1.44 -8.54
CA ALA A 354 7.32 -1.86 -9.76
C ALA A 354 7.66 -0.71 -10.72
N GLN A 355 7.13 0.50 -10.49
CA GLN A 355 7.14 1.61 -11.46
C GLN A 355 8.53 2.06 -11.93
N TYR A 356 9.51 2.13 -11.03
CA TYR A 356 10.77 2.84 -11.30
C TYR A 356 11.88 1.97 -11.88
N VAL A 357 12.80 2.58 -12.63
CA VAL A 357 14.03 2.00 -13.20
C VAL A 357 15.21 2.88 -12.83
N LEU A 358 16.34 2.29 -12.45
CA LEU A 358 17.62 2.99 -12.29
C LEU A 358 18.52 2.78 -13.52
N TYR A 359 18.91 3.88 -14.16
CA TYR A 359 20.03 3.95 -15.10
C TYR A 359 21.22 4.56 -14.36
N GLY A 360 22.35 3.86 -14.35
CA GLY A 360 23.52 4.19 -13.55
C GLY A 360 24.05 2.98 -12.79
N ASP A 361 25.11 3.20 -12.03
CA ASP A 361 25.78 2.16 -11.24
C ASP A 361 25.07 1.99 -9.88
N PRO A 362 24.33 0.90 -9.62
CA PRO A 362 23.54 0.74 -8.40
C PRO A 362 24.40 0.71 -7.13
N LEU A 363 25.72 0.49 -7.26
CA LEU A 363 26.67 0.44 -6.16
C LEU A 363 27.16 1.81 -5.72
N LYS A 364 27.07 2.84 -6.57
CA LYS A 364 27.53 4.18 -6.22
C LYS A 364 26.47 4.93 -5.42
N GLY A 365 26.91 5.64 -4.38
CA GLY A 365 26.13 6.63 -3.63
C GLY A 365 26.34 8.04 -4.18
N ILE A 366 25.50 8.99 -3.75
CA ILE A 366 25.61 10.41 -4.13
C ILE A 366 26.56 11.15 -3.18
N TYR A 367 26.35 10.95 -1.89
CA TYR A 367 27.20 11.45 -0.81
C TYR A 367 28.06 10.29 -0.33
N GLY A 368 29.36 10.52 -0.14
CA GLY A 368 30.33 9.46 0.16
C GLY A 368 30.01 8.72 1.47
N GLU A 369 30.58 7.52 1.63
CA GLU A 369 30.28 6.56 2.71
C GLU A 369 30.22 7.20 4.11
N ARG A 370 29.01 7.58 4.54
CA ARG A 370 28.64 7.66 5.95
C ARG A 370 28.47 6.23 6.42
N ALA A 371 29.54 5.66 6.97
CA ALA A 371 29.58 4.27 7.42
C ALA A 371 28.57 4.00 8.56
N ASN A 372 27.33 3.66 8.18
CA ASN A 372 26.27 3.06 8.98
C ASN A 372 25.11 2.66 8.04
N PHE A 373 25.12 1.44 7.51
CA PHE A 373 24.01 0.98 6.67
C PHE A 373 22.77 0.72 7.53
N ILE A 374 21.75 1.55 7.41
CA ILE A 374 20.44 1.28 8.04
C ILE A 374 19.69 0.29 7.16
N GLU A 375 19.46 -0.91 7.68
CA GLU A 375 18.75 -1.98 6.98
C GLU A 375 17.60 -2.51 7.83
N ALA A 376 16.42 -2.68 7.22
CA ALA A 376 15.38 -3.52 7.82
C ALA A 376 15.87 -4.97 7.83
N ARG A 377 16.00 -5.56 9.02
CA ARG A 377 16.43 -6.94 9.24
C ARG A 377 15.58 -7.62 10.30
N SER A 378 15.45 -8.94 10.15
CA SER A 378 14.98 -9.85 11.20
C SER A 378 16.21 -10.48 11.84
N LEU A 379 16.35 -10.31 13.14
CA LEU A 379 17.56 -10.61 13.89
C LEU A 379 17.27 -11.81 14.79
N VAL A 380 17.95 -12.93 14.53
CA VAL A 380 17.81 -14.15 15.33
C VAL A 380 18.97 -14.24 16.29
N PHE A 381 18.70 -13.98 17.55
CA PHE A 381 19.65 -14.06 18.66
C PHE A 381 19.68 -15.48 19.20
N LEU A 382 20.90 -15.99 19.38
CA LEU A 382 21.18 -17.38 19.70
C LEU A 382 22.10 -17.48 20.92
N GLU A 383 21.69 -18.30 21.88
CA GLU A 383 22.51 -18.72 23.02
C GLU A 383 22.51 -20.24 23.14
N ASN A 384 23.69 -20.83 23.38
CA ASN A 384 23.95 -22.28 23.43
C ASN A 384 23.68 -23.04 22.11
N VAL A 385 23.55 -22.33 20.99
CA VAL A 385 23.31 -22.89 19.63
C VAL A 385 24.56 -22.77 18.75
N SER A 386 24.88 -23.83 18.01
CA SER A 386 25.77 -23.75 16.84
C SER A 386 25.01 -23.17 15.65
N GLU A 387 25.38 -21.99 15.16
CA GLU A 387 24.77 -21.30 14.01
C GLU A 387 24.54 -22.22 12.80
N ASP A 388 25.53 -23.05 12.47
CA ASP A 388 25.51 -24.02 11.36
C ASP A 388 24.36 -25.03 11.44
N SER A 389 23.76 -25.21 12.62
CA SER A 389 22.60 -26.09 12.82
C SER A 389 21.27 -25.43 12.40
N ILE A 390 21.20 -24.10 12.43
CA ILE A 390 20.06 -23.30 11.91
C ILE A 390 20.26 -23.00 10.42
N LEU A 391 21.50 -22.74 10.00
CA LEU A 391 21.88 -22.33 8.65
C LEU A 391 21.98 -23.49 7.62
N LYS A 392 21.51 -24.70 7.96
CA LYS A 392 21.62 -25.86 7.05
C LYS A 392 20.97 -25.55 5.69
N ASN A 393 21.81 -25.56 4.65
CA ASN A 393 21.46 -25.26 3.25
C ASN A 393 21.01 -23.80 2.99
N VAL A 394 21.52 -22.82 3.74
CA VAL A 394 21.29 -21.38 3.50
C VAL A 394 22.62 -20.64 3.42
N SER A 395 22.89 -19.99 2.29
CA SER A 395 24.12 -19.21 2.04
C SER A 395 23.94 -17.69 2.19
N THR A 396 22.70 -17.22 2.36
CA THR A 396 22.29 -15.80 2.28
C THR A 396 22.01 -15.14 3.63
N VAL A 397 22.42 -15.76 4.73
CA VAL A 397 22.20 -15.23 6.09
C VAL A 397 23.55 -14.83 6.68
N GLU A 398 23.64 -13.56 7.07
CA GLU A 398 24.84 -13.00 7.66
C GLU A 398 24.95 -13.34 9.15
N ARG A 399 26.18 -13.41 9.65
CA ARG A 399 26.52 -13.73 11.05
C ARG A 399 27.19 -12.52 11.68
N VAL A 400 26.71 -12.11 12.85
CA VAL A 400 27.31 -11.02 13.63
C VAL A 400 27.60 -11.50 15.05
N PRO A 401 28.85 -11.42 15.52
CA PRO A 401 29.19 -11.74 16.89
C PRO A 401 28.75 -10.59 17.82
N ILE A 402 27.99 -10.89 18.87
CA ILE A 402 27.54 -9.88 19.87
C ILE A 402 28.22 -10.10 21.24
N GLY A 403 29.35 -10.83 21.23
CA GLY A 403 30.15 -11.10 22.43
C GLY A 403 29.55 -12.15 23.37
N ASN A 404 30.27 -12.47 24.45
CA ASN A 404 29.88 -13.42 25.50
C ASN A 404 29.41 -14.82 25.03
N GLY A 405 29.77 -15.24 23.82
CA GLY A 405 29.32 -16.52 23.23
C GLY A 405 27.92 -16.48 22.60
N LYS A 406 27.29 -15.29 22.52
CA LYS A 406 26.04 -15.06 21.81
C LYS A 406 26.32 -14.72 20.35
N ASN A 407 25.47 -15.24 19.46
CA ASN A 407 25.52 -14.99 18.02
C ASN A 407 24.20 -14.39 17.55
N CYS A 408 24.26 -13.57 16.50
CA CYS A 408 23.08 -13.07 15.81
C CYS A 408 23.15 -13.40 14.32
N LEU A 409 22.03 -13.89 13.79
CA LEU A 409 21.84 -14.15 12.37
C LEU A 409 20.90 -13.11 11.76
N LEU A 410 21.29 -12.49 10.65
CA LEU A 410 20.50 -11.46 9.97
C LEU A 410 19.73 -12.08 8.80
N PHE A 411 18.40 -12.06 8.89
CA PHE A 411 17.47 -12.50 7.86
C PHE A 411 16.76 -11.29 7.23
N HIS A 412 16.41 -11.40 5.93
CA HIS A 412 15.61 -10.37 5.26
C HIS A 412 14.11 -10.43 5.62
N LEU A 413 13.58 -11.60 6.00
CA LEU A 413 12.15 -11.81 6.28
C LEU A 413 11.95 -12.50 7.64
N PRO A 414 11.00 -12.04 8.50
CA PRO A 414 10.77 -12.64 9.82
C PRO A 414 10.28 -14.10 9.72
N SER A 415 9.39 -14.39 8.77
CA SER A 415 8.88 -15.74 8.52
C SER A 415 9.97 -16.76 8.16
N GLU A 416 11.01 -16.37 7.42
CA GLU A 416 12.13 -17.28 7.12
C GLU A 416 13.01 -17.52 8.36
N ALA A 417 13.26 -16.48 9.15
CA ALA A 417 13.93 -16.60 10.46
C ALA A 417 13.18 -17.58 11.39
N VAL A 418 11.84 -17.51 11.40
CA VAL A 418 10.98 -18.42 12.17
C VAL A 418 11.03 -19.86 11.64
N ARG A 419 10.88 -20.08 10.32
CA ARG A 419 10.96 -21.44 9.72
C ARG A 419 12.26 -22.16 10.09
N ARG A 420 13.41 -21.48 9.96
CA ARG A 420 14.72 -22.08 10.28
C ARG A 420 14.86 -22.41 11.76
N SER A 421 14.38 -21.53 12.62
CA SER A 421 14.44 -21.73 14.07
C SER A 421 13.53 -22.87 14.55
N LEU A 422 12.33 -23.02 13.97
CA LEU A 422 11.44 -24.17 14.21
C LEU A 422 12.06 -25.49 13.73
N SER A 423 12.66 -25.49 12.53
CA SER A 423 13.39 -26.66 12.00
C SER A 423 14.59 -27.06 12.87
N PHE A 424 15.25 -26.09 13.53
CA PHE A 424 16.29 -26.39 14.49
C PHE A 424 15.75 -26.99 15.80
N LEU A 425 14.68 -26.41 16.37
CA LEU A 425 14.02 -26.95 17.58
C LEU A 425 13.56 -28.40 17.39
N GLN A 426 13.06 -28.75 16.19
CA GLN A 426 12.72 -30.12 15.81
C GLN A 426 13.88 -31.10 15.98
N ASN A 427 15.11 -30.70 15.65
CA ASN A 427 16.30 -31.56 15.65
C ASN A 427 16.89 -31.78 17.08
N GLY A 428 16.01 -31.82 18.08
CA GLY A 428 16.35 -31.90 19.51
C GLY A 428 16.72 -30.56 20.15
N GLY A 429 16.66 -29.46 19.40
CA GLY A 429 16.97 -28.12 19.86
C GLY A 429 18.43 -27.88 20.24
N GLY A 430 19.34 -28.83 20.01
CA GLY A 430 20.78 -28.69 20.34
C GLY A 430 21.10 -28.57 21.84
N MET A 431 22.35 -28.86 22.17
CA MET A 431 22.96 -28.53 23.45
C MET A 431 24.37 -27.98 23.18
N ASP A 432 24.85 -27.06 24.02
CA ASP A 432 26.26 -26.67 24.01
C ASP A 432 27.16 -27.82 24.47
N SER A 433 28.48 -27.63 24.39
CA SER A 433 29.48 -28.60 24.86
C SER A 433 29.44 -28.88 26.38
N ASN A 434 28.66 -28.11 27.14
CA ASN A 434 28.50 -28.25 28.59
C ASN A 434 27.15 -28.88 28.99
N GLY A 435 26.25 -29.11 28.02
CA GLY A 435 24.93 -29.69 28.23
C GLY A 435 23.80 -28.68 28.48
N HIS A 436 24.02 -27.39 28.25
CA HIS A 436 22.97 -26.37 28.29
C HIS A 436 22.10 -26.44 27.04
N GLU A 437 20.78 -26.36 27.21
CA GLU A 437 19.84 -26.32 26.09
C GLU A 437 19.78 -24.93 25.45
N SER A 438 19.49 -24.91 24.16
CA SER A 438 19.44 -23.70 23.35
C SER A 438 18.32 -22.73 23.72
N ARG A 439 18.56 -21.45 23.46
CA ARG A 439 17.59 -20.36 23.56
C ARG A 439 17.61 -19.54 22.27
N ILE A 440 16.43 -19.16 21.79
CA ILE A 440 16.27 -18.36 20.58
C ILE A 440 15.38 -17.16 20.86
N ALA A 441 15.80 -15.98 20.42
CA ALA A 441 14.95 -14.80 20.39
C ALA A 441 14.98 -14.17 18.99
N ILE A 442 13.84 -13.67 18.52
CA ILE A 442 13.74 -13.00 17.22
C ILE A 442 13.15 -11.60 17.39
N SER A 443 13.89 -10.58 16.96
CA SER A 443 13.39 -9.21 16.80
C SER A 443 13.42 -8.82 15.32
N SER A 444 12.75 -7.73 14.98
CA SER A 444 12.74 -7.18 13.61
C SER A 444 12.62 -5.67 13.65
N GLY A 445 13.36 -4.99 12.79
CA GLY A 445 13.27 -3.55 12.60
C GLY A 445 14.48 -3.02 11.83
N GLU A 446 14.63 -1.70 11.83
CA GLU A 446 15.78 -1.01 11.26
C GLU A 446 16.99 -1.13 12.20
N VAL A 447 18.12 -1.59 11.66
CA VAL A 447 19.41 -1.69 12.38
C VAL A 447 20.52 -1.07 11.56
N SER A 448 21.44 -0.38 12.23
CA SER A 448 22.69 0.08 11.64
C SER A 448 23.70 -1.05 11.64
N VAL A 449 24.19 -1.44 10.47
CA VAL A 449 25.15 -2.52 10.27
C VAL A 449 26.53 -1.94 9.95
N GLU A 450 27.50 -2.20 10.84
CA GLU A 450 28.92 -1.91 10.60
C GLU A 450 29.53 -3.08 9.80
N ARG A 451 30.18 -2.80 8.67
CA ARG A 451 30.77 -3.81 7.75
C ARG A 451 32.29 -3.64 7.67
N CYS A 452 32.99 -4.63 7.11
CA CYS A 452 34.41 -4.89 7.40
C CYS A 452 35.44 -4.25 6.43
N GLU A 453 35.05 -3.45 5.42
CA GLU A 453 35.89 -2.91 4.33
C GLU A 453 36.64 -3.97 3.44
N GLN A 454 36.83 -5.21 3.90
CA GLN A 454 37.70 -6.23 3.27
C GLN A 454 37.11 -7.62 2.98
N SER A 455 36.01 -8.06 3.62
CA SER A 455 35.52 -9.46 3.57
C SER A 455 34.05 -9.72 3.21
N GLY A 456 33.19 -8.70 3.21
CA GLY A 456 31.75 -8.80 2.97
C GLY A 456 30.96 -9.29 4.18
N ARG A 457 31.30 -8.83 5.40
CA ARG A 457 30.67 -9.27 6.64
C ARG A 457 30.37 -8.12 7.59
N ALA A 458 29.16 -8.14 8.13
CA ALA A 458 28.78 -7.33 9.29
C ALA A 458 29.69 -7.68 10.49
N LEU A 459 30.42 -6.68 10.99
CA LEU A 459 31.29 -6.74 12.17
C LEU A 459 30.50 -6.52 13.45
N ALA A 460 29.62 -5.53 13.42
CA ALA A 460 28.75 -5.14 14.52
C ALA A 460 27.40 -4.68 13.98
N ILE A 461 26.40 -4.70 14.86
CA ILE A 461 25.06 -4.16 14.61
C ILE A 461 24.65 -3.31 15.80
N SER A 462 23.89 -2.26 15.52
CA SER A 462 23.35 -1.37 16.54
C SER A 462 21.95 -0.89 16.17
N GLY A 463 21.22 -0.38 17.16
CA GLY A 463 19.85 0.13 17.02
C GLY A 463 18.84 -0.61 17.91
N PRO A 464 17.63 -0.05 18.10
CA PRO A 464 16.64 -0.56 19.06
C PRO A 464 16.26 -2.04 18.90
N PRO A 465 16.18 -2.63 17.69
CA PRO A 465 15.91 -4.06 17.54
C PRO A 465 17.01 -4.96 18.12
N VAL A 466 18.25 -4.48 18.23
CA VAL A 466 19.37 -5.24 18.80
C VAL A 466 19.20 -5.36 20.31
N GLU A 467 19.06 -4.23 20.99
CA GLU A 467 18.81 -4.15 22.45
C GLU A 467 17.53 -4.92 22.84
N THR A 468 16.50 -4.82 22.01
CA THR A 468 15.25 -5.57 22.16
C THR A 468 15.47 -7.07 22.05
N GLY A 469 16.24 -7.53 21.07
CA GLY A 469 16.51 -8.94 20.83
C GLY A 469 17.40 -9.58 21.89
N GLU A 470 18.42 -8.86 22.38
CA GLU A 470 19.25 -9.31 23.50
C GLU A 470 18.46 -9.41 24.82
N SER A 471 17.62 -8.40 25.10
CA SER A 471 16.72 -8.40 26.27
C SER A 471 15.72 -9.55 26.19
N LEU A 472 15.15 -9.79 25.00
CA LEU A 472 14.25 -10.90 24.74
C LEU A 472 14.94 -12.26 24.95
N LEU A 473 16.18 -12.41 24.48
CA LEU A 473 17.00 -13.62 24.68
C LEU A 473 17.31 -13.87 26.17
N GLY A 474 17.53 -12.81 26.96
CA GLY A 474 17.74 -12.91 28.41
C GLY A 474 16.53 -13.50 29.16
N MET A 475 15.31 -13.27 28.66
CA MET A 475 14.06 -13.85 29.18
C MET A 475 13.76 -15.26 28.63
N THR A 476 14.45 -15.71 27.57
CA THR A 476 14.12 -16.96 26.87
C THR A 476 14.53 -18.20 27.68
N GLY A 477 13.55 -19.06 27.97
CA GLY A 477 13.76 -20.37 28.59
C GLY A 477 14.43 -21.41 27.66
N PRO A 478 14.94 -22.53 28.20
CA PRO A 478 15.51 -23.61 27.39
C PRO A 478 14.48 -24.18 26.40
N LYS A 479 14.90 -24.37 25.13
CA LYS A 479 14.06 -24.77 23.99
C LYS A 479 12.87 -23.84 23.68
N GLN A 480 12.85 -22.66 24.28
CA GLN A 480 11.87 -21.63 23.98
C GLN A 480 12.34 -20.78 22.81
N LEU A 481 11.38 -20.30 22.01
CA LEU A 481 11.61 -19.29 20.99
C LEU A 481 10.67 -18.12 21.24
N LEU A 482 11.24 -17.03 21.74
CA LEU A 482 10.52 -15.79 21.94
C LEU A 482 10.66 -14.89 20.71
N ALA A 483 9.63 -14.11 20.42
CA ALA A 483 9.59 -13.20 19.30
C ALA A 483 8.92 -11.87 19.69
N THR A 484 9.32 -10.78 19.05
CA THR A 484 8.58 -9.52 19.15
C THR A 484 7.25 -9.61 18.38
N ARG A 485 6.30 -8.73 18.70
CA ARG A 485 4.98 -8.75 18.07
C ARG A 485 4.99 -8.64 16.52
N PRO A 486 5.81 -7.78 15.88
CA PRO A 486 5.88 -7.72 14.42
C PRO A 486 6.36 -9.03 13.76
N VAL A 487 7.34 -9.72 14.37
CA VAL A 487 7.81 -11.04 13.91
C VAL A 487 6.69 -12.08 13.99
N MET A 488 5.96 -12.09 15.11
CA MET A 488 4.79 -12.95 15.32
C MET A 488 3.69 -12.69 14.28
N ASP A 489 3.41 -11.42 13.94
CA ASP A 489 2.35 -11.07 12.99
C ASP A 489 2.71 -11.41 11.53
N ASP A 490 3.96 -11.19 11.09
CA ASP A 490 4.44 -11.66 9.77
C ASP A 490 4.41 -13.20 9.68
N ALA A 491 4.96 -13.88 10.70
CA ALA A 491 5.09 -15.32 10.67
C ALA A 491 3.73 -16.04 10.63
N ARG A 492 2.69 -15.53 11.31
CA ARG A 492 1.33 -16.11 11.25
C ARG A 492 0.66 -16.01 9.87
N ALA A 493 1.11 -15.08 9.02
CA ALA A 493 0.64 -14.93 7.64
C ALA A 493 1.46 -15.79 6.66
N ASN A 494 2.77 -15.97 6.91
CA ASN A 494 3.74 -16.47 5.94
C ASN A 494 4.33 -17.85 6.25
N VAL A 495 4.19 -18.37 7.47
CA VAL A 495 4.55 -19.75 7.85
C VAL A 495 3.30 -20.65 7.74
N ARG A 496 3.47 -21.90 7.31
CA ARG A 496 2.40 -22.88 7.11
C ARG A 496 2.49 -24.00 8.14
N SER A 497 1.41 -24.77 8.33
CA SER A 497 1.48 -25.98 9.16
C SER A 497 2.35 -27.09 8.56
N GLU A 498 2.66 -27.04 7.25
CA GLU A 498 3.64 -27.92 6.60
C GLU A 498 5.11 -27.48 6.81
N ASP A 499 5.35 -26.24 7.25
CA ASP A 499 6.67 -25.83 7.77
C ASP A 499 6.92 -26.44 9.18
N ALA A 500 5.88 -26.99 9.81
CA ALA A 500 6.00 -27.74 11.05
C ALA A 500 6.55 -29.16 10.80
N PRO A 501 7.25 -29.74 11.78
CA PRO A 501 7.64 -31.16 11.75
C PRO A 501 6.46 -32.10 11.51
N ALA A 502 6.68 -33.17 10.75
CA ALA A 502 5.67 -34.21 10.56
C ALA A 502 5.23 -34.83 11.91
N GLY A 503 4.03 -34.47 12.37
CA GLY A 503 3.48 -34.90 13.66
C GLY A 503 3.55 -33.87 14.80
N SER A 504 4.05 -32.66 14.55
CA SER A 504 4.06 -31.54 15.50
C SER A 504 3.21 -30.37 14.98
N ASN A 505 2.50 -29.68 15.86
CA ASN A 505 1.81 -28.43 15.54
C ASN A 505 2.66 -27.23 15.97
N ILE A 506 2.64 -26.14 15.19
CA ILE A 506 3.17 -24.84 15.65
C ILE A 506 2.13 -24.21 16.57
N VAL A 507 2.59 -23.58 17.65
CA VAL A 507 1.74 -22.90 18.63
C VAL A 507 2.18 -21.45 18.73
N TRP A 508 1.22 -20.56 18.53
CA TRP A 508 1.42 -19.12 18.47
C TRP A 508 0.85 -18.50 19.75
N LEU A 509 1.71 -18.05 20.66
CA LEU A 509 1.33 -17.51 21.95
C LEU A 509 1.71 -16.04 22.10
N ASP A 510 0.81 -15.27 22.67
CA ASP A 510 1.02 -13.90 23.09
C ASP A 510 1.12 -13.89 24.63
N HIS A 511 2.32 -13.64 25.15
CA HIS A 511 2.60 -13.63 26.59
C HIS A 511 2.35 -12.25 27.23
N GLY A 512 1.97 -11.25 26.43
CA GLY A 512 1.68 -9.89 26.88
C GLY A 512 2.91 -9.01 26.99
N PHE A 513 2.78 -7.92 27.73
CA PHE A 513 3.82 -6.90 27.85
C PHE A 513 4.75 -7.18 29.04
N TYR A 514 6.04 -6.92 28.87
CA TYR A 514 7.07 -6.98 29.91
C TYR A 514 7.75 -5.62 30.04
N ARG A 515 8.04 -5.21 31.27
CA ARG A 515 8.96 -4.10 31.55
C ARG A 515 10.35 -4.69 31.68
N HIS A 516 11.26 -4.26 30.81
CA HIS A 516 12.67 -4.65 30.87
C HIS A 516 13.51 -3.46 31.34
N VAL A 517 14.55 -3.68 32.16
CA VAL A 517 15.39 -2.58 32.69
C VAL A 517 16.14 -1.80 31.61
N ASN A 518 16.42 -2.44 30.47
CA ASN A 518 17.12 -1.84 29.33
C ASN A 518 16.20 -1.33 28.21
N ILE A 519 14.87 -1.41 28.35
CA ILE A 519 13.91 -0.95 27.32
C ILE A 519 12.95 0.05 27.94
N GLU A 520 12.89 1.27 27.38
CA GLU A 520 12.05 2.35 27.90
C GLU A 520 10.54 2.03 27.76
N GLU A 521 10.14 1.47 26.62
CA GLU A 521 8.75 1.06 26.38
C GLU A 521 8.49 -0.41 26.78
N PRO A 522 7.27 -0.75 27.24
CA PRO A 522 6.87 -2.14 27.48
C PRO A 522 6.99 -3.03 26.24
N LEU A 523 7.81 -4.08 26.33
CA LEU A 523 8.03 -5.02 25.23
C LEU A 523 6.88 -6.03 25.14
N ALA A 524 6.21 -6.11 23.99
CA ALA A 524 5.26 -7.19 23.69
C ALA A 524 6.02 -8.49 23.37
N VAL A 525 5.92 -9.47 24.28
CA VAL A 525 6.59 -10.77 24.18
C VAL A 525 5.62 -11.82 23.65
N CYS A 526 6.03 -12.49 22.58
CA CYS A 526 5.31 -13.60 21.97
C CYS A 526 6.19 -14.87 21.98
N GLU A 527 5.59 -16.05 21.87
CA GLU A 527 6.31 -17.33 21.69
C GLU A 527 5.77 -18.05 20.45
N ILE A 528 6.68 -18.56 19.61
CA ILE A 528 6.35 -19.40 18.45
C ILE A 528 6.98 -20.76 18.70
N GLY A 529 6.22 -21.67 19.31
CA GLY A 529 6.72 -22.95 19.79
C GLY A 529 6.20 -24.15 18.99
N LEU A 530 6.73 -25.33 19.31
CA LEU A 530 6.26 -26.61 18.80
C LEU A 530 5.56 -27.41 19.91
N GLU A 531 4.35 -27.88 19.65
CA GLU A 531 3.56 -28.65 20.60
C GLU A 531 4.29 -29.94 21.02
N GLY A 532 4.48 -30.12 22.33
CA GLY A 532 5.23 -31.25 22.90
C GLY A 532 6.76 -31.09 22.92
N PHE A 533 7.31 -29.99 22.42
CA PHE A 533 8.76 -29.71 22.38
C PHE A 533 9.14 -28.39 23.08
N SER A 534 8.40 -27.32 22.84
CA SER A 534 8.64 -26.01 23.48
C SER A 534 7.95 -25.91 24.85
N PRO A 535 8.43 -25.04 25.76
CA PRO A 535 7.80 -24.84 27.07
C PRO A 535 6.36 -24.32 27.01
N LEU A 536 6.03 -23.47 26.02
CA LEU A 536 4.69 -22.91 25.81
C LEU A 536 4.13 -22.17 27.06
N SER A 537 5.01 -21.53 27.80
CA SER A 537 4.75 -20.86 29.08
C SER A 537 5.35 -19.45 29.11
N PRO A 538 4.69 -18.45 29.69
CA PRO A 538 5.26 -17.11 29.80
C PRO A 538 6.60 -17.14 30.55
N PRO A 539 7.59 -16.32 30.16
CA PRO A 539 8.81 -16.09 30.94
C PRO A 539 8.53 -15.75 32.41
N GLU A 540 9.41 -16.21 33.30
CA GLU A 540 9.34 -15.89 34.72
C GLU A 540 9.79 -14.45 35.00
N ASP A 541 9.19 -13.81 36.01
CA ASP A 541 9.61 -12.49 36.49
C ASP A 541 11.03 -12.56 37.10
N SER A 542 11.86 -11.57 36.80
CA SER A 542 13.24 -11.42 37.29
C SER A 542 13.52 -9.98 37.76
N GLU A 543 14.74 -9.71 38.23
CA GLU A 543 15.17 -8.33 38.53
C GLU A 543 15.32 -7.46 37.26
N GLU A 544 15.51 -8.09 36.09
CA GLU A 544 15.72 -7.43 34.80
C GLU A 544 14.42 -7.28 34.00
N ALA A 545 13.47 -8.20 34.18
CA ALA A 545 12.23 -8.30 33.41
C ALA A 545 11.01 -8.60 34.30
N THR A 546 9.94 -7.81 34.19
CA THR A 546 8.68 -8.06 34.93
C THR A 546 7.45 -7.94 34.04
N ARG A 547 6.55 -8.92 34.13
CA ARG A 547 5.34 -9.00 33.30
C ARG A 547 4.32 -7.94 33.72
N ILE A 548 4.00 -7.02 32.80
CA ILE A 548 2.96 -6.01 32.99
C ILE A 548 1.62 -6.61 32.58
N ILE A 549 0.91 -7.20 33.54
CA ILE A 549 -0.43 -7.74 33.31
C ILE A 549 -1.44 -7.25 34.35
N SER A 550 -2.55 -6.71 33.86
CA SER A 550 -3.74 -6.53 34.70
C SER A 550 -4.53 -7.84 34.80
N PRO A 551 -5.20 -8.15 35.93
CA PRO A 551 -6.01 -9.37 36.07
C PRO A 551 -7.13 -9.49 35.03
N ASP A 552 -7.55 -8.38 34.42
CA ASP A 552 -8.52 -8.35 33.32
C ASP A 552 -7.92 -8.75 31.96
N GLN A 553 -6.60 -8.57 31.75
CA GLN A 553 -5.90 -8.90 30.50
C GLN A 553 -5.44 -10.36 30.39
N GLU A 554 -5.12 -11.03 31.49
CA GLU A 554 -4.68 -12.44 31.48
C GLU A 554 -5.59 -13.36 30.63
N PRO A 555 -6.94 -13.28 30.70
CA PRO A 555 -7.81 -14.17 29.95
C PRO A 555 -7.81 -13.97 28.43
N VAL A 556 -7.23 -12.89 27.90
CA VAL A 556 -7.18 -12.60 26.44
C VAL A 556 -5.81 -12.87 25.81
N LEU A 557 -4.84 -13.30 26.61
CA LEU A 557 -3.52 -13.73 26.15
C LEU A 557 -3.51 -15.20 25.71
N GLY A 558 -2.32 -15.73 25.44
CA GLY A 558 -2.12 -17.09 24.94
C GLY A 558 -2.37 -17.20 23.44
N TRP A 559 -3.08 -18.25 23.03
CA TRP A 559 -3.20 -18.66 21.63
C TRP A 559 -3.63 -17.54 20.67
N ARG A 560 -3.00 -17.52 19.50
CA ARG A 560 -3.30 -16.64 18.36
C ARG A 560 -3.61 -17.45 17.10
N PRO A 561 -4.56 -17.01 16.26
CA PRO A 561 -4.93 -17.70 15.04
C PRO A 561 -3.82 -17.56 14.00
N ALA A 562 -3.57 -18.61 13.24
CA ALA A 562 -2.56 -18.64 12.19
C ALA A 562 -3.05 -19.49 11.02
N LEU A 563 -2.44 -19.32 9.85
CA LEU A 563 -2.87 -20.02 8.65
C LEU A 563 -2.69 -21.53 8.77
N ASP A 564 -3.67 -22.30 8.28
CA ASP A 564 -3.71 -23.76 8.31
C ASP A 564 -3.69 -24.42 9.71
N HIS A 565 -3.96 -23.64 10.76
CA HIS A 565 -4.07 -24.15 12.13
C HIS A 565 -5.52 -24.46 12.53
N ALA A 566 -5.69 -25.51 13.33
CA ALA A 566 -6.97 -25.83 13.95
C ALA A 566 -7.31 -24.88 15.10
N ILE A 567 -8.59 -24.62 15.34
CA ILE A 567 -9.04 -23.83 16.48
C ILE A 567 -9.04 -24.72 17.74
N PRO A 568 -8.35 -24.38 18.84
CA PRO A 568 -8.16 -25.30 19.99
C PRO A 568 -9.45 -25.86 20.59
N THR A 569 -10.53 -25.09 20.55
CA THR A 569 -11.85 -25.44 21.12
C THR A 569 -12.87 -25.91 20.07
N ALA A 570 -12.46 -26.00 18.80
CA ALA A 570 -13.25 -26.42 17.65
C ALA A 570 -12.32 -27.01 16.59
N GLN A 571 -11.63 -28.10 16.95
CA GLN A 571 -10.49 -28.67 16.21
C GLN A 571 -10.84 -29.14 14.79
N GLU A 572 -12.13 -29.37 14.53
CA GLU A 572 -12.65 -29.68 13.20
C GLU A 572 -12.62 -28.50 12.22
N TRP A 573 -12.34 -27.27 12.68
CA TRP A 573 -12.20 -26.06 11.86
C TRP A 573 -10.74 -25.64 11.70
N ILE A 574 -10.28 -25.64 10.45
CA ILE A 574 -8.93 -25.23 10.05
C ILE A 574 -8.98 -23.84 9.43
N LEU A 575 -8.18 -22.90 9.94
CA LEU A 575 -8.08 -21.52 9.45
C LEU A 575 -7.45 -21.47 8.05
N LYS A 576 -7.97 -20.62 7.15
CA LYS A 576 -7.62 -20.58 5.71
C LYS A 576 -7.38 -19.19 5.09
N GLU A 577 -7.91 -18.12 5.66
CA GLU A 577 -7.57 -16.75 5.25
C GLU A 577 -7.85 -15.80 6.43
N LYS A 578 -6.96 -14.82 6.67
CA LYS A 578 -7.26 -13.69 7.56
C LYS A 578 -8.05 -12.66 6.74
N LEU A 579 -9.35 -12.54 7.01
CA LEU A 579 -10.26 -11.65 6.30
C LEU A 579 -10.13 -10.18 6.74
N GLY A 580 -9.61 -9.95 7.95
CA GLY A 580 -9.30 -8.62 8.44
C GLY A 580 -8.96 -8.59 9.94
N GLU A 581 -8.60 -7.42 10.42
CA GLU A 581 -8.38 -7.13 11.85
C GLU A 581 -9.01 -5.78 12.20
N GLY A 582 -9.53 -5.66 13.42
CA GLY A 582 -10.18 -4.41 13.84
C GLY A 582 -10.40 -4.33 15.34
N GLY A 583 -11.27 -3.40 15.77
CA GLY A 583 -11.50 -3.07 17.18
C GLY A 583 -12.07 -4.19 18.07
N PHE A 584 -12.20 -5.42 17.59
CA PHE A 584 -12.51 -6.62 18.37
C PHE A 584 -11.34 -7.60 18.49
N GLY A 585 -10.41 -7.61 17.53
CA GLY A 585 -9.48 -8.70 17.28
C GLY A 585 -9.52 -9.09 15.79
N GLU A 586 -9.22 -10.34 15.51
CA GLU A 586 -8.97 -10.85 14.15
C GLU A 586 -10.18 -11.62 13.59
N VAL A 587 -10.43 -11.49 12.29
CA VAL A 587 -11.48 -12.20 11.56
C VAL A 587 -10.84 -13.15 10.56
N TRP A 588 -11.22 -14.42 10.62
CA TRP A 588 -10.62 -15.49 9.81
C TRP A 588 -11.68 -16.35 9.14
N LEU A 589 -11.43 -16.71 7.88
CA LEU A 589 -12.12 -17.81 7.19
C LEU A 589 -11.56 -19.14 7.71
N ALA A 590 -12.43 -20.12 7.99
CA ALA A 590 -12.05 -21.48 8.33
C ALA A 590 -12.90 -22.50 7.56
N HIS A 591 -12.30 -23.63 7.21
CA HIS A 591 -12.97 -24.77 6.59
C HIS A 591 -13.05 -25.94 7.56
N HIS A 592 -14.20 -26.61 7.58
CA HIS A 592 -14.38 -27.87 8.32
C HIS A 592 -13.60 -29.00 7.65
N CYS A 593 -12.79 -29.75 8.40
CA CYS A 593 -11.86 -30.74 7.86
C CYS A 593 -12.54 -31.89 7.08
N GLU A 594 -13.69 -32.39 7.56
CA GLU A 594 -14.41 -33.49 6.89
C GLU A 594 -15.36 -33.06 5.76
N THR A 595 -16.08 -31.94 5.92
CA THR A 595 -17.18 -31.54 5.01
C THR A 595 -16.78 -30.47 4.01
N SER A 596 -15.59 -29.86 4.17
CA SER A 596 -15.12 -28.68 3.43
C SER A 596 -16.07 -27.47 3.51
N SER A 597 -17.02 -27.46 4.45
CA SER A 597 -17.92 -26.31 4.65
C SER A 597 -17.15 -25.12 5.23
N ALA A 598 -17.47 -23.90 4.78
CA ALA A 598 -16.80 -22.68 5.21
C ALA A 598 -17.57 -21.93 6.31
N ARG A 599 -16.85 -21.34 7.27
CA ARG A 599 -17.36 -20.41 8.28
C ARG A 599 -16.36 -19.29 8.54
N VAL A 600 -16.86 -18.17 9.03
CA VAL A 600 -16.03 -17.06 9.51
C VAL A 600 -15.96 -17.11 11.03
N PHE A 601 -14.76 -16.97 11.58
CA PHE A 601 -14.46 -16.91 13.01
C PHE A 601 -13.90 -15.52 13.35
N LYS A 602 -14.62 -14.80 14.21
CA LYS A 602 -14.20 -13.48 14.72
C LYS A 602 -13.71 -13.64 16.15
N PHE A 603 -12.40 -13.59 16.32
CA PHE A 603 -11.71 -13.75 17.60
C PHE A 603 -11.65 -12.44 18.39
N CYS A 604 -11.59 -12.54 19.72
CA CYS A 604 -11.50 -11.40 20.61
C CYS A 604 -10.33 -11.50 21.60
N PHE A 605 -9.35 -10.62 21.43
CA PHE A 605 -8.13 -10.55 22.25
C PHE A 605 -8.06 -9.27 23.10
N LYS A 606 -9.20 -8.61 23.36
CA LYS A 606 -9.28 -7.37 24.15
C LYS A 606 -10.23 -7.54 25.35
N ALA A 607 -9.69 -7.38 26.55
CA ALA A 607 -10.35 -7.68 27.83
C ALA A 607 -11.67 -6.93 28.07
N ASP A 608 -11.64 -5.62 27.82
CA ASP A 608 -12.78 -4.71 27.90
C ASP A 608 -13.91 -5.14 26.94
N ARG A 609 -13.53 -5.56 25.73
CA ARG A 609 -14.44 -6.04 24.70
C ARG A 609 -15.06 -7.37 25.11
N VAL A 610 -14.30 -8.35 25.58
CA VAL A 610 -14.83 -9.66 26.06
C VAL A 610 -15.90 -9.47 27.14
N ARG A 611 -15.70 -8.55 28.09
CA ARG A 611 -16.68 -8.25 29.15
C ARG A 611 -18.00 -7.69 28.58
N SER A 612 -17.91 -6.85 27.56
CA SER A 612 -19.07 -6.32 26.83
C SER A 612 -19.78 -7.40 26.00
N LEU A 613 -18.99 -8.14 25.24
CA LEU A 613 -19.39 -9.21 24.34
C LEU A 613 -20.18 -10.28 25.10
N LYS A 614 -19.71 -10.72 26.28
CA LYS A 614 -20.45 -11.65 27.18
C LYS A 614 -21.86 -11.17 27.54
N ARG A 615 -22.08 -9.87 27.73
CA ARG A 615 -23.40 -9.30 28.05
C ARG A 615 -24.32 -9.32 26.83
N GLU A 616 -23.81 -8.87 25.69
CA GLU A 616 -24.63 -8.71 24.47
C GLU A 616 -24.92 -10.06 23.79
N VAL A 617 -24.00 -11.01 23.89
CA VAL A 617 -24.17 -12.38 23.38
C VAL A 617 -25.29 -13.13 24.09
N THR A 618 -25.58 -12.80 25.35
CA THR A 618 -26.75 -13.35 26.05
C THR A 618 -28.05 -12.89 25.36
N LEU A 619 -28.12 -11.63 24.91
CA LEU A 619 -29.24 -11.13 24.11
C LEU A 619 -29.27 -11.76 22.71
N PHE A 620 -28.13 -11.87 22.02
CA PHE A 620 -28.06 -12.54 20.72
C PHE A 620 -28.50 -14.01 20.78
N ARG A 621 -28.09 -14.78 21.80
CA ARG A 621 -28.55 -16.17 21.97
C ARG A 621 -30.08 -16.27 22.13
N ILE A 622 -30.71 -15.29 22.79
CA ILE A 622 -32.18 -15.20 22.95
C ILE A 622 -32.88 -14.74 21.65
N LEU A 623 -32.24 -13.87 20.87
CA LEU A 623 -32.81 -13.31 19.63
C LEU A 623 -32.48 -14.12 18.36
N LYS A 624 -31.51 -15.05 18.45
CA LYS A 624 -31.05 -15.91 17.33
C LYS A 624 -32.21 -16.58 16.61
N ASP A 625 -33.16 -17.18 17.34
CA ASP A 625 -34.30 -17.89 16.73
C ASP A 625 -35.29 -16.97 16.01
N ARG A 626 -35.33 -15.68 16.35
CA ARG A 626 -36.12 -14.67 15.62
C ARG A 626 -35.43 -14.23 14.33
N LEU A 627 -34.10 -14.10 14.36
CA LEU A 627 -33.28 -13.69 13.22
C LEU A 627 -32.93 -14.85 12.26
N LYS A 628 -33.05 -16.11 12.71
CA LYS A 628 -32.72 -17.33 11.94
C LYS A 628 -33.48 -17.49 10.61
N LYS A 629 -34.52 -16.71 10.37
CA LYS A 629 -35.35 -16.70 9.15
C LYS A 629 -35.09 -15.50 8.24
N GLN A 630 -34.10 -14.67 8.54
CA GLN A 630 -33.78 -13.46 7.78
C GLN A 630 -32.59 -13.71 6.88
N ASP A 631 -32.84 -13.99 5.60
CA ASP A 631 -31.79 -14.36 4.64
C ASP A 631 -30.74 -13.25 4.44
N ASN A 632 -31.14 -11.98 4.61
CA ASN A 632 -30.30 -10.80 4.42
C ASN A 632 -29.47 -10.41 5.68
N ILE A 633 -29.36 -11.30 6.67
CA ILE A 633 -28.53 -11.11 7.88
C ILE A 633 -27.55 -12.28 7.98
N VAL A 634 -26.28 -12.00 8.29
CA VAL A 634 -25.26 -13.04 8.51
C VAL A 634 -25.67 -13.94 9.68
N GLN A 635 -25.78 -15.25 9.43
CA GLN A 635 -26.18 -16.19 10.47
C GLN A 635 -25.03 -16.47 11.46
N ILE A 636 -25.25 -16.15 12.74
CA ILE A 636 -24.34 -16.57 13.83
C ILE A 636 -24.61 -18.04 14.18
N TYR A 637 -23.59 -18.88 14.04
CA TYR A 637 -23.64 -20.30 14.40
C TYR A 637 -23.33 -20.48 15.88
N ASP A 638 -22.07 -20.34 16.27
CA ASP A 638 -21.61 -20.67 17.61
C ASP A 638 -20.90 -19.48 18.26
N VAL A 639 -20.87 -19.48 19.59
CA VAL A 639 -20.35 -18.35 20.33
C VAL A 639 -19.67 -18.83 21.59
N TYR A 640 -18.36 -18.66 21.68
CA TYR A 640 -17.51 -19.26 22.71
C TYR A 640 -16.84 -18.18 23.57
N PHE A 641 -17.25 -18.10 24.85
CA PHE A 641 -16.73 -17.13 25.82
C PHE A 641 -16.36 -17.73 27.19
N GLU A 642 -16.22 -19.06 27.26
CA GLU A 642 -15.90 -19.76 28.51
C GLU A 642 -14.41 -19.58 28.85
N ALA A 643 -13.52 -19.85 27.87
CA ALA A 643 -12.08 -19.65 27.96
C ALA A 643 -11.52 -19.02 26.67
N SER A 644 -10.24 -18.63 26.69
CA SER A 644 -9.49 -18.24 25.48
C SER A 644 -9.27 -19.46 24.56
N PRO A 645 -9.29 -19.32 23.22
CA PRO A 645 -9.60 -18.10 22.47
C PRO A 645 -11.11 -17.81 22.46
N PHE A 646 -11.46 -16.55 22.68
CA PHE A 646 -12.83 -16.06 22.62
C PHE A 646 -13.25 -15.78 21.18
N TYR A 647 -14.41 -16.28 20.72
CA TYR A 647 -14.87 -16.02 19.35
C TYR A 647 -16.38 -16.13 19.12
N ILE A 648 -16.78 -15.60 17.96
CA ILE A 648 -18.07 -15.81 17.31
C ILE A 648 -17.81 -16.55 15.99
N SER A 649 -18.48 -17.68 15.75
CA SER A 649 -18.50 -18.36 14.45
C SER A 649 -19.79 -18.01 13.71
N MET A 650 -19.68 -17.75 12.42
CA MET A 650 -20.79 -17.26 11.60
C MET A 650 -20.69 -17.73 10.15
N GLU A 651 -21.77 -17.51 9.41
CA GLU A 651 -21.90 -17.74 7.98
C GLU A 651 -20.77 -17.07 7.19
N HIS A 652 -20.14 -17.85 6.31
CA HIS A 652 -19.25 -17.32 5.29
C HIS A 652 -20.08 -16.87 4.09
N VAL A 653 -19.97 -15.60 3.73
CA VAL A 653 -20.64 -15.00 2.56
C VAL A 653 -19.59 -14.79 1.48
N PRO A 654 -19.67 -15.48 0.32
CA PRO A 654 -18.67 -15.39 -0.74
C PRO A 654 -18.88 -14.12 -1.58
N GLY A 655 -18.70 -12.96 -0.96
CA GLY A 655 -18.94 -11.63 -1.54
C GLY A 655 -17.91 -10.60 -1.09
N LEU A 656 -18.02 -9.38 -1.62
CA LEU A 656 -17.25 -8.22 -1.17
C LEU A 656 -18.08 -7.42 -0.16
N ASP A 657 -17.45 -6.66 0.72
CA ASP A 657 -18.18 -5.59 1.42
C ASP A 657 -18.63 -4.50 0.43
N LEU A 658 -19.66 -3.73 0.78
CA LEU A 658 -20.28 -2.74 -0.11
C LEU A 658 -19.29 -1.64 -0.52
N GLY A 659 -18.30 -1.32 0.33
CA GLY A 659 -17.24 -0.36 -0.01
C GLY A 659 -16.41 -0.88 -1.18
N ARG A 660 -15.80 -2.06 -1.02
CA ARG A 660 -15.01 -2.71 -2.08
C ARG A 660 -15.85 -3.10 -3.30
N TRP A 661 -17.11 -3.45 -3.12
CA TRP A 661 -18.05 -3.73 -4.22
C TRP A 661 -18.30 -2.45 -5.03
N CYS A 662 -18.58 -1.32 -4.38
CA CYS A 662 -18.71 -0.03 -5.05
C CYS A 662 -17.40 0.40 -5.72
N GLN A 663 -16.25 0.29 -5.07
CA GLN A 663 -14.96 0.62 -5.68
C GLN A 663 -14.68 -0.21 -6.95
N ARG A 664 -15.00 -1.51 -6.91
CA ARG A 664 -14.80 -2.43 -8.04
C ARG A 664 -15.76 -2.20 -9.22
N TYR A 665 -16.97 -1.69 -8.96
CA TYR A 665 -18.05 -1.71 -9.95
C TYR A 665 -18.72 -0.35 -10.24
N CYS A 666 -18.66 0.64 -9.35
CA CYS A 666 -19.34 1.94 -9.51
C CYS A 666 -18.53 3.03 -10.23
N GLY A 667 -17.23 2.84 -10.46
CA GLY A 667 -16.29 3.92 -10.81
C GLY A 667 -16.58 4.76 -12.07
N ASP A 668 -17.32 4.22 -13.05
CA ASP A 668 -17.63 4.90 -14.34
C ASP A 668 -19.09 4.66 -14.77
N GLU A 669 -20.08 5.09 -13.99
CA GLU A 669 -21.53 4.94 -14.29
C GLU A 669 -22.05 3.49 -14.51
N ARG A 670 -21.21 2.46 -14.34
CA ARG A 670 -21.48 1.06 -14.77
C ARG A 670 -22.61 0.34 -14.02
N ILE A 671 -23.19 0.95 -12.97
CA ILE A 671 -24.29 0.39 -12.21
C ILE A 671 -25.50 1.33 -12.31
N ASP A 672 -26.66 0.78 -12.65
CA ASP A 672 -27.91 1.53 -12.64
C ASP A 672 -28.26 1.99 -11.20
N GLU A 673 -28.75 3.23 -11.07
CA GLU A 673 -29.16 3.82 -9.79
C GLU A 673 -30.17 2.92 -9.04
N SER A 674 -31.10 2.28 -9.75
CA SER A 674 -32.10 1.37 -9.16
C SER A 674 -31.48 0.17 -8.46
N VAL A 675 -30.34 -0.32 -8.92
CA VAL A 675 -29.59 -1.43 -8.28
C VAL A 675 -28.96 -0.95 -6.99
N ARG A 676 -28.34 0.24 -6.98
CA ARG A 676 -27.78 0.85 -5.77
C ARG A 676 -28.87 1.14 -4.73
N LEU A 677 -30.03 1.64 -5.17
CA LEU A 677 -31.20 1.87 -4.32
C LEU A 677 -31.78 0.58 -3.74
N GLU A 678 -31.89 -0.50 -4.52
CA GLU A 678 -32.39 -1.79 -4.02
C GLU A 678 -31.40 -2.45 -3.03
N ILE A 679 -30.09 -2.29 -3.21
CA ILE A 679 -29.08 -2.70 -2.22
C ILE A 679 -29.34 -1.99 -0.89
N VAL A 680 -29.47 -0.66 -0.89
CA VAL A 680 -29.75 0.13 0.33
C VAL A 680 -31.13 -0.22 0.92
N ALA A 681 -32.15 -0.48 0.09
CA ALA A 681 -33.47 -0.92 0.55
C ALA A 681 -33.41 -2.28 1.26
N LYS A 682 -32.66 -3.26 0.74
CA LYS A 682 -32.44 -4.55 1.40
C LYS A 682 -31.67 -4.39 2.73
N VAL A 683 -30.69 -3.50 2.81
CA VAL A 683 -30.01 -3.16 4.09
C VAL A 683 -31.01 -2.58 5.09
N ALA A 684 -31.89 -1.69 4.63
CA ALA A 684 -32.93 -1.09 5.44
C ALA A 684 -33.98 -2.12 5.94
N ASP A 685 -34.36 -3.10 5.12
CA ASP A 685 -35.18 -4.25 5.55
C ASP A 685 -34.47 -5.08 6.63
N SER A 686 -33.17 -5.36 6.47
CA SER A 686 -32.37 -6.10 7.47
C SER A 686 -32.30 -5.36 8.80
N LEU A 687 -32.14 -4.04 8.77
CA LEU A 687 -32.21 -3.19 9.97
C LEU A 687 -33.60 -3.23 10.61
N GLN A 688 -34.67 -3.14 9.81
CA GLN A 688 -36.04 -3.25 10.31
C GLN A 688 -36.28 -4.59 11.03
N ALA A 689 -35.87 -5.70 10.41
CA ALA A 689 -36.00 -7.04 11.01
C ALA A 689 -35.23 -7.19 12.33
N ALA A 690 -34.06 -6.54 12.45
CA ALA A 690 -33.31 -6.47 13.70
C ALA A 690 -34.03 -5.59 14.75
N HIS A 691 -34.53 -4.42 14.36
CA HIS A 691 -35.28 -3.50 15.23
C HIS A 691 -36.53 -4.16 15.79
N ASP A 692 -37.28 -4.92 14.98
CA ASP A 692 -38.46 -5.68 15.38
C ASP A 692 -38.13 -6.85 16.32
N ALA A 693 -36.92 -7.42 16.20
CA ALA A 693 -36.37 -8.37 17.17
C ALA A 693 -35.92 -7.69 18.48
N GLY A 694 -35.81 -6.36 18.53
CA GLY A 694 -35.32 -5.58 19.68
C GLY A 694 -33.81 -5.35 19.68
N LEU A 695 -33.14 -5.54 18.55
CA LEU A 695 -31.69 -5.37 18.37
C LEU A 695 -31.39 -4.10 17.57
N ILE A 696 -30.43 -3.30 18.03
CA ILE A 696 -29.93 -2.09 17.35
C ILE A 696 -28.53 -2.41 16.80
N HIS A 697 -28.23 -1.97 15.57
CA HIS A 697 -26.99 -2.32 14.87
C HIS A 697 -25.78 -1.53 15.35
N ARG A 698 -25.93 -0.22 15.61
CA ARG A 698 -24.92 0.72 16.13
C ARG A 698 -23.72 1.06 15.24
N ASP A 699 -23.32 0.18 14.31
CA ASP A 699 -22.18 0.38 13.40
C ASP A 699 -22.57 0.11 11.94
N VAL A 700 -23.59 0.82 11.42
CA VAL A 700 -24.02 0.66 10.01
C VAL A 700 -23.08 1.46 9.11
N LYS A 701 -22.40 0.79 8.19
CA LYS A 701 -21.41 1.35 7.26
C LYS A 701 -21.17 0.38 6.08
N PRO A 702 -20.57 0.80 4.95
CA PRO A 702 -20.38 -0.06 3.78
C PRO A 702 -19.58 -1.34 4.08
N SER A 703 -18.54 -1.25 4.92
CA SER A 703 -17.72 -2.40 5.32
C SER A 703 -18.47 -3.47 6.15
N ASN A 704 -19.68 -3.18 6.64
CA ASN A 704 -20.54 -4.13 7.37
C ASN A 704 -21.72 -4.66 6.51
N VAL A 705 -21.77 -4.33 5.21
CA VAL A 705 -22.77 -4.85 4.26
C VAL A 705 -22.04 -5.73 3.24
N LEU A 706 -22.23 -7.05 3.29
CA LEU A 706 -21.63 -7.97 2.33
C LEU A 706 -22.55 -8.11 1.11
N VAL A 707 -21.98 -8.12 -0.09
CA VAL A 707 -22.66 -8.17 -1.39
C VAL A 707 -22.12 -9.33 -2.22
N GLU A 708 -22.99 -10.27 -2.55
CA GLU A 708 -22.76 -11.41 -3.45
C GLU A 708 -23.41 -11.10 -4.81
N GLY A 709 -22.73 -11.42 -5.91
CA GLY A 709 -23.18 -11.15 -7.29
C GLY A 709 -22.58 -9.89 -7.93
N THR A 710 -22.81 -9.71 -9.23
CA THR A 710 -22.30 -8.59 -10.04
C THR A 710 -23.43 -7.72 -10.61
N PRO A 711 -23.16 -6.46 -11.00
CA PRO A 711 -24.14 -5.58 -11.63
C PRO A 711 -24.70 -6.11 -12.95
N ASP A 712 -23.98 -6.99 -13.65
CA ASP A 712 -24.40 -7.61 -14.91
C ASP A 712 -25.58 -8.59 -14.73
N SER A 713 -25.88 -8.97 -13.49
CA SER A 713 -27.00 -9.84 -13.14
C SER A 713 -27.69 -9.34 -11.86
N PRO A 714 -28.40 -8.18 -11.92
CA PRO A 714 -28.97 -7.53 -10.74
C PRO A 714 -29.94 -8.41 -9.94
N GLN A 715 -30.65 -9.30 -10.62
CA GLN A 715 -31.58 -10.26 -10.01
C GLN A 715 -30.88 -11.26 -9.06
N ASP A 716 -29.60 -11.52 -9.28
CA ASP A 716 -28.79 -12.45 -8.48
C ASP A 716 -28.04 -11.75 -7.34
N ILE A 717 -28.09 -10.41 -7.27
CA ILE A 717 -27.44 -9.64 -6.19
C ILE A 717 -28.14 -9.90 -4.85
N ARG A 718 -27.37 -10.48 -3.93
CA ARG A 718 -27.77 -10.75 -2.55
C ARG A 718 -26.92 -9.89 -1.61
N ILE A 719 -27.53 -9.43 -0.54
CA ILE A 719 -26.83 -8.67 0.51
C ILE A 719 -27.00 -9.38 1.83
N LYS A 720 -25.98 -9.29 2.69
CA LYS A 720 -26.03 -9.76 4.07
C LYS A 720 -25.42 -8.71 4.99
N LEU A 721 -26.24 -8.22 5.91
CA LEU A 721 -25.80 -7.31 6.98
C LEU A 721 -25.04 -8.12 8.03
N THR A 722 -23.81 -7.69 8.34
CA THR A 722 -22.92 -8.31 9.32
C THR A 722 -22.46 -7.30 10.36
N ASP A 723 -21.76 -7.75 11.40
CA ASP A 723 -21.13 -6.86 12.38
C ASP A 723 -22.06 -5.80 13.01
N PHE A 724 -23.25 -6.27 13.41
CA PHE A 724 -23.97 -5.67 14.53
C PHE A 724 -22.97 -5.40 15.65
N GLY A 725 -23.09 -4.26 16.35
CA GLY A 725 -22.09 -3.75 17.29
C GLY A 725 -21.93 -4.52 18.61
N ILE A 726 -21.89 -5.86 18.54
CA ILE A 726 -21.77 -6.79 19.66
C ILE A 726 -20.47 -6.48 20.41
N GLY A 727 -20.58 -5.81 21.55
CA GLY A 727 -19.48 -5.44 22.42
C GLY A 727 -19.06 -3.96 22.40
N GLN A 728 -19.71 -3.08 21.62
CA GLN A 728 -19.43 -1.63 21.69
C GLN A 728 -19.93 -1.02 23.01
N VAL A 729 -19.10 -1.03 24.06
CA VAL A 729 -19.28 -0.09 25.19
C VAL A 729 -18.83 1.29 24.75
N GLN A 730 -19.67 2.29 24.91
CA GLN A 730 -19.23 3.69 24.98
C GLN A 730 -18.41 3.87 26.25
N SER A 731 -17.08 3.78 26.16
CA SER A 731 -16.18 4.09 27.27
C SER A 731 -16.29 5.59 27.59
N THR A 732 -17.11 5.91 28.59
CA THR A 732 -17.56 7.27 28.94
C THR A 732 -16.45 8.18 29.50
N GLN A 733 -15.19 7.75 29.41
CA GLN A 733 -14.07 8.26 30.19
C GLN A 733 -12.95 8.89 29.33
N LEU A 734 -12.98 8.70 28.00
CA LEU A 734 -12.01 9.29 27.05
C LEU A 734 -12.50 10.58 26.37
N LEU A 735 -13.73 11.03 26.66
CA LEU A 735 -14.38 12.17 25.97
C LEU A 735 -14.49 13.45 26.83
N MET A 736 -13.91 13.49 28.04
CA MET A 736 -14.06 14.64 28.95
C MET A 736 -13.19 15.87 28.62
N ASN A 737 -12.34 15.81 27.58
CA ASN A 737 -11.43 16.91 27.20
C ASN A 737 -11.82 17.64 25.88
N VAL A 738 -13.05 17.49 25.38
CA VAL A 738 -13.56 18.30 24.26
C VAL A 738 -14.85 19.01 24.67
N THR A 739 -14.71 20.01 25.54
CA THR A 739 -15.82 20.90 25.91
C THR A 739 -16.13 21.90 24.80
N ALA A 740 -17.27 21.70 24.15
CA ALA A 740 -18.17 22.69 23.54
C ALA A 740 -17.56 23.92 22.80
N LEU A 741 -17.95 24.05 21.52
CA LEU A 741 -17.72 25.14 20.55
C LEU A 741 -16.48 24.95 19.67
N GLY A 742 -16.73 24.53 18.42
CA GLY A 742 -15.73 24.29 17.39
C GLY A 742 -16.15 23.17 16.45
N PHE A 743 -17.01 23.47 15.47
CA PHE A 743 -17.13 22.58 14.31
C PHE A 743 -15.88 22.77 13.44
N THR A 744 -15.26 21.67 13.03
CA THR A 744 -14.20 21.58 12.02
C THR A 744 -13.02 22.55 12.19
N GLU A 745 -12.10 22.22 13.12
CA GLU A 745 -10.65 22.25 12.84
C GLU A 745 -9.87 21.45 13.91
N THR A 746 -8.67 21.00 13.56
CA THR A 746 -7.69 20.32 14.44
C THR A 746 -8.11 18.97 15.08
N PHE A 747 -8.17 17.90 14.27
CA PHE A 747 -7.94 16.53 14.73
C PHE A 747 -6.71 15.94 14.03
N SER A 748 -5.52 16.34 14.48
CA SER A 748 -4.25 15.84 13.95
C SER A 748 -3.38 15.26 15.07
N LYS A 749 -2.73 14.12 14.77
CA LYS A 749 -1.69 13.42 15.55
C LYS A 749 -2.02 13.12 17.02
N THR A 750 -2.61 11.94 17.29
CA THR A 750 -2.04 10.82 18.08
C THR A 750 -3.06 9.65 18.08
N GLU A 751 -2.60 8.39 18.03
CA GLU A 751 -3.42 7.15 17.94
C GLU A 751 -4.37 7.04 16.73
N MET A 752 -3.78 6.87 15.54
CA MET A 752 -4.50 6.70 14.27
C MET A 752 -4.44 5.26 13.74
N SER A 753 -5.08 4.31 14.44
CA SER A 753 -5.32 2.95 13.89
C SER A 753 -6.69 2.40 14.29
N SER A 754 -7.40 1.83 13.31
CA SER A 754 -8.69 1.12 13.42
C SER A 754 -9.94 1.87 13.97
N GLY A 755 -9.80 3.02 14.63
CA GLY A 755 -10.92 3.70 15.33
C GLY A 755 -11.61 4.85 14.59
N SER A 756 -10.97 5.45 13.58
CA SER A 756 -11.41 6.74 13.00
C SER A 756 -12.66 6.62 12.11
N GLY A 757 -12.64 5.72 11.11
CA GLY A 757 -13.66 5.66 10.05
C GLY A 757 -15.09 5.39 10.52
N SER A 758 -15.30 4.63 11.61
CA SER A 758 -16.65 4.37 12.18
C SER A 758 -17.33 5.66 12.66
N ARG A 759 -16.56 6.69 13.08
CA ARG A 759 -17.12 7.99 13.50
C ARG A 759 -17.81 8.75 12.37
N LEU A 760 -17.41 8.53 11.11
CA LEU A 760 -18.00 9.19 9.93
C LEU A 760 -19.46 8.80 9.71
N TYR A 761 -19.86 7.61 10.18
CA TYR A 761 -21.22 7.08 10.07
C TYR A 761 -22.05 7.33 11.34
N MET A 762 -21.43 7.88 12.40
CA MET A 762 -22.03 7.93 13.73
C MET A 762 -23.03 9.10 13.86
N ALA A 763 -24.23 8.80 14.33
CA ALA A 763 -25.26 9.82 14.55
C ALA A 763 -24.81 10.89 15.57
N PRO A 764 -25.13 12.19 15.35
CA PRO A 764 -24.63 13.28 16.20
C PRO A 764 -24.90 13.11 17.69
N GLU A 765 -26.03 12.49 18.06
CA GLU A 765 -26.34 12.20 19.46
C GLU A 765 -25.35 11.24 20.14
N LEU A 766 -24.75 10.31 19.39
CA LEU A 766 -23.80 9.32 19.92
C LEU A 766 -22.41 9.92 20.12
N LEU A 767 -22.01 10.88 19.28
CA LEU A 767 -20.79 11.67 19.47
C LEU A 767 -20.81 12.46 20.79
N VAL A 768 -22.01 12.84 21.26
CA VAL A 768 -22.23 13.49 22.57
C VAL A 768 -22.62 12.47 23.66
N GLY A 769 -22.34 11.18 23.45
CA GLY A 769 -22.49 10.12 24.47
C GLY A 769 -23.92 9.73 24.84
N LYS A 770 -24.93 10.01 23.97
CA LYS A 770 -26.28 9.47 24.16
C LYS A 770 -26.35 8.01 23.72
N GLN A 771 -27.40 7.29 24.16
CA GLN A 771 -27.59 5.88 23.86
C GLN A 771 -28.01 5.65 22.40
N SER A 772 -27.57 4.54 21.81
CA SER A 772 -28.00 4.07 20.49
C SER A 772 -29.51 3.83 20.42
N SER A 773 -30.14 4.14 19.29
CA SER A 773 -31.57 3.90 19.04
C SER A 773 -31.82 3.49 17.58
N VAL A 774 -33.05 3.06 17.27
CA VAL A 774 -33.51 2.89 15.88
C VAL A 774 -33.21 4.14 15.02
N ARG A 775 -33.33 5.35 15.60
CA ARG A 775 -33.06 6.61 14.91
C ARG A 775 -31.58 6.87 14.64
N SER A 776 -30.65 6.29 15.41
CA SER A 776 -29.22 6.40 15.12
C SER A 776 -28.81 5.47 13.97
N ASP A 777 -29.34 4.25 13.92
CA ASP A 777 -29.11 3.34 12.77
C ASP A 777 -29.66 3.94 11.47
N ILE A 778 -30.81 4.63 11.51
CA ILE A 778 -31.39 5.34 10.35
C ILE A 778 -30.49 6.49 9.87
N TYR A 779 -29.80 7.18 10.77
CA TYR A 779 -28.82 8.21 10.37
C TYR A 779 -27.65 7.58 9.62
N SER A 780 -27.06 6.53 10.19
CA SER A 780 -25.94 5.80 9.58
C SER A 780 -26.32 5.18 8.23
N LEU A 781 -27.53 4.63 8.11
CA LEU A 781 -28.13 4.20 6.83
C LEU A 781 -28.27 5.38 5.84
N GLY A 782 -28.58 6.58 6.31
CA GLY A 782 -28.61 7.80 5.51
C GLY A 782 -27.25 8.17 4.92
N VAL A 783 -26.16 7.98 5.68
CA VAL A 783 -24.79 8.18 5.17
C VAL A 783 -24.46 7.15 4.09
N VAL A 784 -24.82 5.88 4.30
CA VAL A 784 -24.67 4.81 3.28
C VAL A 784 -25.52 5.11 2.04
N LEU A 785 -26.75 5.61 2.19
CA LEU A 785 -27.60 6.03 1.06
C LEU A 785 -26.95 7.17 0.27
N TYR A 786 -26.45 8.20 0.95
CA TYR A 786 -25.78 9.35 0.31
C TYR A 786 -24.58 8.88 -0.54
N GLN A 787 -23.71 8.06 0.06
CA GLN A 787 -22.57 7.45 -0.61
C GLN A 787 -22.98 6.56 -1.81
N ALA A 788 -24.03 5.75 -1.64
CA ALA A 788 -24.55 4.90 -2.71
C ALA A 788 -25.16 5.70 -3.86
N LEU A 789 -25.78 6.86 -3.62
CA LEU A 789 -26.27 7.73 -4.70
C LEU A 789 -25.12 8.27 -5.54
N LEU A 790 -24.07 8.76 -4.90
CA LEU A 790 -22.85 9.26 -5.54
C LEU A 790 -21.95 8.17 -6.15
N GLY A 791 -22.27 6.89 -5.93
CA GLY A 791 -21.49 5.75 -6.42
C GLY A 791 -20.14 5.57 -5.73
N ASN A 792 -19.85 6.33 -4.66
CA ASN A 792 -18.56 6.35 -3.98
C ASN A 792 -18.76 6.17 -2.46
N CYS A 793 -18.33 5.01 -1.94
CA CYS A 793 -18.44 4.65 -0.52
C CYS A 793 -17.40 5.32 0.39
N ASP A 794 -16.38 5.97 -0.17
CA ASP A 794 -15.36 6.71 0.57
C ASP A 794 -15.66 8.21 0.66
N ARG A 795 -16.69 8.70 -0.06
CA ARG A 795 -17.13 10.10 -0.01
C ARG A 795 -17.59 10.46 1.41
N PRO A 796 -16.94 11.42 2.10
CA PRO A 796 -17.39 11.86 3.41
C PRO A 796 -18.68 12.69 3.32
N LEU A 797 -19.52 12.66 4.36
CA LEU A 797 -20.67 13.55 4.46
C LEU A 797 -20.20 14.96 4.90
N THR A 798 -20.23 15.92 3.98
CA THR A 798 -19.85 17.33 4.23
C THR A 798 -21.04 18.16 4.71
N VAL A 799 -20.82 19.44 5.06
CA VAL A 799 -21.91 20.35 5.50
C VAL A 799 -22.84 20.78 4.36
N ASP A 800 -22.37 20.70 3.13
CA ASP A 800 -23.01 21.10 1.89
C ASP A 800 -23.57 19.92 1.08
N TRP A 801 -23.60 18.72 1.65
CA TRP A 801 -24.08 17.47 1.04
C TRP A 801 -25.42 17.57 0.28
N GLU A 802 -26.32 18.48 0.71
CA GLU A 802 -27.60 18.72 0.03
C GLU A 802 -27.44 19.25 -1.40
N GLN A 803 -26.32 19.89 -1.72
CA GLN A 803 -26.01 20.43 -3.05
C GLN A 803 -25.51 19.34 -4.01
N GLU A 804 -25.00 18.22 -3.50
CA GLU A 804 -24.51 17.08 -4.31
C GLU A 804 -25.64 16.17 -4.80
N ILE A 805 -26.90 16.40 -4.39
CA ILE A 805 -28.04 15.52 -4.68
C ILE A 805 -29.06 16.24 -5.57
N GLU A 806 -29.00 15.98 -6.88
CA GLU A 806 -29.87 16.62 -7.87
C GLU A 806 -31.34 16.20 -7.79
N ASP A 807 -31.65 14.93 -7.49
CA ASP A 807 -33.03 14.46 -7.43
C ASP A 807 -33.73 14.96 -6.15
N PRO A 808 -34.74 15.85 -6.27
CA PRO A 808 -35.41 16.43 -5.11
C PRO A 808 -36.38 15.47 -4.40
N ILE A 809 -36.50 14.21 -4.83
CA ILE A 809 -37.18 13.12 -4.10
C ILE A 809 -36.18 12.39 -3.21
N LEU A 810 -35.00 12.03 -3.74
CA LEU A 810 -33.94 11.39 -2.96
C LEU A 810 -33.34 12.35 -1.92
N LEU A 811 -33.27 13.65 -2.22
CA LEU A 811 -32.92 14.69 -1.24
C LEU A 811 -33.93 14.78 -0.08
N GLU A 812 -35.23 14.53 -0.33
CA GLU A 812 -36.24 14.45 0.74
C GLU A 812 -36.00 13.23 1.65
N ASP A 813 -35.64 12.10 1.05
CA ASP A 813 -35.33 10.86 1.78
C ASP A 813 -34.04 11.00 2.60
N LEU A 814 -32.99 11.59 2.04
CA LEU A 814 -31.76 11.86 2.78
C LEU A 814 -31.97 12.85 3.94
N ARG A 815 -32.76 13.91 3.77
CA ARG A 815 -33.16 14.81 4.88
C ARG A 815 -33.90 14.04 5.98
N GLY A 816 -34.76 13.10 5.59
CA GLY A 816 -35.45 12.20 6.52
C GLY A 816 -34.54 11.19 7.23
N CYS A 817 -33.33 10.93 6.75
CA CYS A 817 -32.35 10.09 7.44
C CYS A 817 -31.34 10.92 8.26
N LEU A 818 -30.80 11.99 7.67
CA LEU A 818 -29.65 12.75 8.16
C LEU A 818 -30.00 13.94 9.08
N ALA A 819 -31.28 14.14 9.42
CA ALA A 819 -31.68 15.22 10.33
C ALA A 819 -30.90 15.20 11.65
N GLY A 820 -30.32 16.33 12.05
CA GLY A 820 -29.48 16.41 13.26
C GLY A 820 -30.22 16.00 14.54
N GLU A 821 -31.50 16.35 14.65
CA GLU A 821 -32.37 15.87 15.74
C GLU A 821 -32.99 14.52 15.40
N ALA A 822 -32.71 13.51 16.22
CA ALA A 822 -33.18 12.13 16.03
C ALA A 822 -34.71 12.00 15.88
N GLY A 823 -35.50 12.91 16.46
CA GLY A 823 -36.98 12.91 16.35
C GLY A 823 -37.51 13.29 14.97
N ASN A 824 -36.77 14.09 14.20
CA ASN A 824 -37.16 14.57 12.87
C ASN A 824 -36.83 13.58 11.75
N ARG A 825 -36.13 12.48 12.07
CA ARG A 825 -35.83 11.39 11.12
C ARG A 825 -37.07 10.51 10.83
N PHE A 826 -36.95 9.59 9.88
CA PHE A 826 -37.95 8.52 9.66
C PHE A 826 -38.14 7.63 10.89
N ARG A 827 -39.31 7.02 11.01
CA ARG A 827 -39.72 6.27 12.20
C ARG A 827 -39.04 4.91 12.31
N SER A 828 -38.79 4.25 11.19
CA SER A 828 -38.22 2.92 11.14
C SER A 828 -37.44 2.72 9.82
N ALA A 829 -36.55 1.73 9.76
CA ALA A 829 -35.78 1.47 8.54
C ALA A 829 -36.65 0.96 7.38
N GLY A 830 -37.73 0.23 7.67
CA GLY A 830 -38.71 -0.20 6.67
C GLY A 830 -39.43 0.94 5.96
N GLU A 831 -39.63 2.09 6.63
CA GLU A 831 -40.14 3.32 6.00
C GLU A 831 -39.17 3.83 4.91
N VAL A 832 -37.86 3.72 5.14
CA VAL A 832 -36.84 4.04 4.14
C VAL A 832 -36.90 3.05 2.99
N ALA A 833 -36.94 1.74 3.27
CA ALA A 833 -36.99 0.68 2.26
C ALA A 833 -38.20 0.81 1.30
N GLU A 834 -39.41 1.06 1.84
CA GLU A 834 -40.61 1.28 1.01
C GLU A 834 -40.44 2.51 0.11
N ARG A 835 -39.92 3.61 0.66
CA ARG A 835 -39.71 4.85 -0.10
C ARG A 835 -38.71 4.65 -1.24
N LEU A 836 -37.56 4.03 -0.99
CA LEU A 836 -36.54 3.79 -2.03
C LEU A 836 -37.09 2.96 -3.19
N ARG A 837 -37.81 1.85 -2.90
CA ARG A 837 -38.44 1.02 -3.96
C ARG A 837 -39.50 1.76 -4.77
N ARG A 838 -40.15 2.75 -4.16
CA ARG A 838 -41.18 3.58 -4.82
C ARG A 838 -40.63 4.87 -5.45
N VAL A 839 -39.32 5.04 -5.57
CA VAL A 839 -38.70 6.18 -6.28
C VAL A 839 -39.25 6.35 -7.71
N PRO A 840 -39.38 5.30 -8.56
CA PRO A 840 -39.93 5.45 -9.91
C PRO A 840 -41.37 5.99 -9.91
N GLU A 841 -42.24 5.45 -9.04
CA GLU A 841 -43.62 5.92 -8.89
C GLU A 841 -43.67 7.39 -8.44
N ARG A 842 -42.89 7.74 -7.40
CA ARG A 842 -42.83 9.10 -6.86
C ARG A 842 -42.30 10.11 -7.89
N ARG A 843 -41.31 9.72 -8.70
CA ARG A 843 -40.80 10.52 -9.84
C ARG A 843 -41.90 10.80 -10.85
N GLU A 844 -42.69 9.79 -11.24
CA GLU A 844 -43.82 9.99 -12.14
C GLU A 844 -44.95 10.84 -11.55
N GLU A 845 -45.29 10.65 -10.28
CA GLU A 845 -46.34 11.41 -9.59
C GLU A 845 -45.97 12.90 -9.51
N ARG A 846 -44.71 13.19 -9.16
CA ARG A 846 -44.16 14.55 -9.17
C ARG A 846 -44.19 15.16 -10.56
N ALA A 847 -43.71 14.44 -11.58
CA ALA A 847 -43.76 14.89 -12.97
C ALA A 847 -45.21 15.14 -13.48
N ARG A 848 -46.17 14.30 -13.08
CA ARG A 848 -47.60 14.50 -13.35
C ARG A 848 -48.13 15.75 -12.64
N GLY A 849 -47.75 15.96 -11.38
CA GLY A 849 -48.08 17.14 -10.58
C GLY A 849 -47.57 18.44 -11.19
N ASP A 850 -46.31 18.48 -11.62
CA ASP A 850 -45.69 19.67 -12.18
C ASP A 850 -46.19 19.96 -13.61
N ARG A 851 -46.45 18.93 -14.42
CA ARG A 851 -47.19 19.08 -15.70
C ARG A 851 -48.59 19.67 -15.48
N ARG A 852 -49.28 19.34 -14.38
CA ARG A 852 -50.58 19.94 -14.01
C ARG A 852 -50.43 21.41 -13.61
N LYS A 853 -49.51 21.74 -12.70
CA LYS A 853 -49.21 23.14 -12.30
C LYS A 853 -48.85 24.00 -13.51
N ALA A 854 -47.96 23.52 -14.40
CA ALA A 854 -47.57 24.22 -15.61
C ALA A 854 -48.74 24.45 -16.59
N LYS A 855 -49.67 23.49 -16.72
CA LYS A 855 -50.92 23.70 -17.49
C LYS A 855 -51.81 24.76 -16.87
N GLU A 856 -51.98 24.76 -15.55
CA GLU A 856 -52.75 25.79 -14.83
C GLU A 856 -52.11 27.18 -14.94
N GLU A 857 -50.79 27.29 -14.83
CA GLU A 857 -50.07 28.55 -15.06
C GLU A 857 -50.21 29.05 -16.49
N ARG A 858 -50.02 28.18 -17.50
CA ARG A 858 -50.24 28.55 -18.91
C ARG A 858 -51.67 29.02 -19.15
N ARG A 859 -52.67 28.42 -18.49
CA ARG A 859 -54.07 28.88 -18.52
C ARG A 859 -54.23 30.25 -17.86
N LYS A 860 -53.64 30.49 -16.68
CA LYS A 860 -53.64 31.80 -15.98
C LYS A 860 -52.94 32.88 -16.81
N ARG A 861 -51.78 32.59 -17.43
CA ARG A 861 -51.04 33.51 -18.33
C ARG A 861 -51.85 33.84 -19.58
N ARG A 862 -52.46 32.85 -20.26
CA ARG A 862 -53.37 33.08 -21.39
C ARG A 862 -54.57 33.94 -21.00
N PHE A 863 -55.20 33.66 -19.87
CA PHE A 863 -56.34 34.46 -19.37
C PHE A 863 -55.94 35.93 -19.10
N ARG A 864 -54.78 36.16 -18.47
CA ARG A 864 -54.24 37.52 -18.27
C ARG A 864 -53.96 38.23 -19.60
N ALA A 865 -53.36 37.55 -20.57
CA ALA A 865 -53.07 38.12 -21.90
C ALA A 865 -54.35 38.50 -22.67
N VAL A 866 -55.35 37.61 -22.69
CA VAL A 866 -56.66 37.89 -23.31
C VAL A 866 -57.37 39.06 -22.62
N SER A 867 -57.30 39.11 -21.28
CA SER A 867 -57.89 40.21 -20.50
C SER A 867 -57.21 41.55 -20.81
N ALA A 868 -55.87 41.57 -20.94
CA ALA A 868 -55.12 42.78 -21.30
C ALA A 868 -55.48 43.27 -22.71
N ILE A 869 -55.58 42.36 -23.70
CA ILE A 869 -56.00 42.71 -25.06
C ILE A 869 -57.42 43.30 -25.07
N ALA A 870 -58.35 42.73 -24.29
CA ALA A 870 -59.71 43.26 -24.18
C ALA A 870 -59.75 44.67 -23.57
N VAL A 871 -58.93 44.95 -22.55
CA VAL A 871 -58.81 46.30 -21.96
C VAL A 871 -58.24 47.31 -22.96
N VAL A 872 -57.20 46.94 -23.72
CA VAL A 872 -56.64 47.81 -24.77
C VAL A 872 -57.66 48.08 -25.88
N ALA A 873 -58.40 47.06 -26.32
CA ALA A 873 -59.46 47.23 -27.33
C ALA A 873 -60.56 48.20 -26.85
N LEU A 874 -61.01 48.08 -25.59
CA LEU A 874 -61.99 48.99 -24.99
C LEU A 874 -61.46 50.43 -24.89
N LEU A 875 -60.18 50.63 -24.57
CA LEU A 875 -59.54 51.94 -24.56
C LEU A 875 -59.49 52.56 -25.96
N VAL A 876 -59.11 51.78 -26.99
CA VAL A 876 -59.08 52.25 -28.39
C VAL A 876 -60.49 52.63 -28.87
N ILE A 877 -61.50 51.82 -28.57
CA ILE A 877 -62.91 52.12 -28.89
C ILE A 877 -63.36 53.40 -28.16
N GLY A 878 -62.99 53.58 -26.90
CA GLY A 878 -63.26 54.81 -26.14
C GLY A 878 -62.64 56.05 -26.77
N ILE A 879 -61.35 55.97 -27.15
CA ILE A 879 -60.63 57.06 -27.83
C ILE A 879 -61.26 57.38 -29.19
N MET A 880 -61.60 56.38 -30.00
CA MET A 880 -62.34 56.57 -31.25
C MET A 880 -63.70 57.22 -31.03
N GLY A 881 -64.44 56.80 -30.00
CA GLY A 881 -65.72 57.41 -29.63
C GLY A 881 -65.60 58.89 -29.27
N VAL A 882 -64.57 59.26 -28.50
CA VAL A 882 -64.28 60.66 -28.16
C VAL A 882 -63.86 61.46 -29.39
N ALA A 883 -63.01 60.90 -30.27
CA ALA A 883 -62.60 61.57 -31.51
C ALA A 883 -63.78 61.81 -32.46
N LEU A 884 -64.64 60.80 -32.66
CA LEU A 884 -65.87 60.92 -33.45
C LEU A 884 -66.85 61.94 -32.84
N PHE A 885 -66.95 62.00 -31.51
CA PHE A 885 -67.76 63.01 -30.81
C PHE A 885 -67.22 64.44 -30.98
N GLN A 886 -65.89 64.62 -31.05
CA GLN A 886 -65.28 65.91 -31.34
C GLN A 886 -65.41 66.34 -32.81
N ILE A 887 -65.48 65.40 -33.75
CA ILE A 887 -65.69 65.69 -35.19
C ILE A 887 -67.14 66.08 -35.50
N ASN A 888 -68.10 65.64 -34.69
CA ASN A 888 -69.53 65.96 -34.82
C ASN A 888 -69.98 67.20 -34.03
N ARG A 889 -69.05 68.09 -33.65
CA ARG A 889 -69.30 69.30 -32.85
C ARG A 889 -68.74 70.55 -33.53
#